data_AF-A0A3B3RCG5-F1
#
_entry.id   AF-A0A3B3RCG5-F1
#
_cell.length_a   1.000
_cell.length_b   1.000
_cell.length_c   1.000
_cell.angle_alpha   90.00
_cell.angle_beta   90.00
_cell.angle_gamma   90.00
#
_symmetry.space_group_name_H-M   'P 1'
#
loop_
_entity.id
_entity.type
_entity.pdbx_description
1 polymer ?
#
loop_
_entity_poly.entity_id
_entity_poly.type
_entity_poly.pdbx_seq_one_letter_code
_entity_poly.pdbx_strand_id
1 'polypeptide(L)'
;MWHACSPLQGFFHMVLTFVVLSPRSDWYYARSPFLKSHLAAGIINHLYELNEVQFDVASRGFDLDSSWPTFARRTLGSPAHMWRPPSRSSSISSLVSSYSQAPEFVCSPEPGPSFISDLSSLTPCSAAEDLRVELDQSELRQQELLEQVERANEEAAGLRALVKSLESQLEARHRSANQKNDELLARLDAALVEMGQHAVGHLDYAQKIHVLLDKLKEAEKAKFEALREAETRRQEADGLAEDLRRDEASGCEMEEMHSTIEKLQGALAVKEKESRKLQMQLLDLQSSLEARDRQVEELKWKLQEEKGNLNVRQGSDWNELEGQLHALTKQLGAEKEELSVSPEMETQEQSVSTGLVESEADVQQQRGKVDDYKARCACLMELNDRMLQIMSRNKETKRELTEVQEAHMGGQAADTMVQGVIRRLQLENRELGEKQGILTEALSSTREELRAIGCHITELESSLTSSRRSEATFREQLKGAGLLESRDQQSEELQAGLQSTERGPSALALQAQLELHVKEVSRLQTEAVDLRCRVQDLAKEKLKAQAQLEVAEASCEELKSLTDQLKSQVEELNRRHVQEILLHQQREEMLETEEEAHSLESASCREELDVLKQRLERLALEHAETKAYLEKATTETAELGIRVGGLTSEKEEAYGRLQVLEQENTSLHKRLQQAEALSGTVPQLQERLKQAEVRAREEVDTVRFQMSGEALTLQNQLQCASGELESVRQWHAVELEKTRGLEARLSQLEDEIGRYSQLLEERNVLVEKSESVIQQKGAEMVRLTENLTSAEEELSATQAACRDLREQMDLAAADRRSCDMKTAAEIDDLYRTKKNLEERLIELIQDKDALFKQNLRSEEPNDRDGTHCLGCQGQFSWWLRRHPCRWVAVSGVPVTNPPAQGPVS
;
A
#
# COMPACT_ATOMS: atom_id res chain seq x y z
N MET A 1 -2.34 46.24 12.18
CA MET A 1 -1.69 45.20 13.01
C MET A 1 -1.14 44.16 12.06
N TRP A 2 0.17 43.93 12.07
CA TRP A 2 0.89 42.92 11.29
C TRP A 2 2.03 42.44 12.19
N HIS A 3 2.05 41.18 12.60
CA HIS A 3 3.19 40.38 13.10
C HIS A 3 2.67 39.00 13.54
N ALA A 4 3.59 38.04 13.77
CA ALA A 4 3.32 36.66 14.16
C ALA A 4 2.60 35.78 13.12
N CYS A 5 3.25 35.58 11.96
CA CYS A 5 3.20 34.29 11.25
C CYS A 5 4.62 33.73 11.17
N SER A 6 4.75 32.40 11.19
CA SER A 6 6.03 31.71 11.35
C SER A 6 6.95 31.89 10.12
N PRO A 7 8.28 31.99 10.29
CA PRO A 7 9.21 32.29 9.19
C PRO A 7 9.18 31.25 8.07
N LEU A 8 8.96 29.96 8.39
CA LEU A 8 8.78 28.88 7.41
C LEU A 8 7.59 29.12 6.47
N GLN A 9 6.47 29.63 7.01
CA GLN A 9 5.24 29.86 6.27
C GLN A 9 5.39 31.04 5.29
N GLY A 10 6.10 32.09 5.71
CA GLY A 10 6.51 33.17 4.82
C GLY A 10 7.47 32.72 3.72
N PHE A 11 8.41 31.81 4.03
CA PHE A 11 9.38 31.30 3.06
C PHE A 11 8.70 30.44 1.98
N PHE A 12 7.83 29.51 2.35
CA PHE A 12 7.06 28.70 1.40
C PHE A 12 6.12 29.54 0.54
N HIS A 13 5.40 30.49 1.14
CA HIS A 13 4.51 31.36 0.37
C HIS A 13 5.32 32.23 -0.62
N MET A 14 6.49 32.74 -0.22
CA MET A 14 7.38 33.50 -1.12
C MET A 14 7.89 32.63 -2.27
N VAL A 15 8.30 31.39 -2.01
CA VAL A 15 8.78 30.44 -3.04
C VAL A 15 7.66 30.10 -4.04
N LEU A 16 6.46 29.71 -3.60
CA LEU A 16 5.35 29.42 -4.52
C LEU A 16 4.93 30.67 -5.32
N THR A 17 4.89 31.84 -4.68
CA THR A 17 4.62 33.12 -5.37
C THR A 17 5.65 33.41 -6.46
N PHE A 18 6.94 33.12 -6.20
CA PHE A 18 8.02 33.31 -7.17
C PHE A 18 7.95 32.32 -8.34
N VAL A 19 7.55 31.06 -8.08
CA VAL A 19 7.38 30.01 -9.11
C VAL A 19 6.17 30.28 -10.01
N VAL A 20 5.06 30.79 -9.46
CA VAL A 20 3.79 30.93 -10.20
C VAL A 20 3.66 32.25 -10.96
N LEU A 21 4.22 33.36 -10.47
CA LEU A 21 3.99 34.71 -11.06
C LEU A 21 5.05 35.19 -12.06
N SER A 22 6.11 34.41 -12.32
CA SER A 22 7.14 34.78 -13.32
C SER A 22 7.24 33.79 -14.49
N PRO A 23 6.32 33.85 -15.47
CA PRO A 23 6.45 33.12 -16.74
C PRO A 23 7.55 33.69 -17.67
N ARG A 24 8.37 34.63 -17.19
CA ARG A 24 9.50 35.27 -17.89
C ARG A 24 10.57 35.75 -16.90
N SER A 25 11.51 34.89 -16.51
CA SER A 25 12.81 35.34 -16.00
C SER A 25 13.89 34.28 -16.21
N ASP A 26 15.12 34.72 -16.48
CA ASP A 26 16.20 33.90 -17.02
C ASP A 26 16.93 33.02 -15.98
N TRP A 27 16.25 32.69 -14.89
CA TRP A 27 16.80 31.99 -13.71
C TRP A 27 16.66 30.47 -13.78
N TYR A 28 15.82 29.95 -14.66
CA TYR A 28 15.62 28.50 -14.84
C TYR A 28 16.36 28.00 -16.08
N TYR A 29 17.20 26.98 -15.89
CA TYR A 29 17.91 26.31 -16.98
C TYR A 29 16.92 25.74 -18.00
N ALA A 30 17.22 25.81 -19.31
CA ALA A 30 16.27 25.52 -20.41
C ALA A 30 15.71 24.08 -20.48
N ARG A 31 16.14 23.18 -19.58
CA ARG A 31 15.60 21.81 -19.41
C ARG A 31 14.75 21.63 -18.13
N SER A 32 14.58 22.68 -17.33
CA SER A 32 13.84 22.66 -16.06
C SER A 32 12.41 22.14 -16.24
N PRO A 33 11.92 21.23 -15.38
CA PRO A 33 10.54 20.74 -15.44
C PRO A 33 9.53 21.86 -15.14
N PHE A 34 9.90 22.88 -14.36
CA PHE A 34 9.04 24.04 -14.06
C PHE A 34 8.74 24.92 -15.29
N LEU A 35 9.56 24.84 -16.35
CA LEU A 35 9.28 25.51 -17.65
C LEU A 35 8.29 24.71 -18.53
N LYS A 36 7.86 23.51 -18.11
CA LYS A 36 6.93 22.65 -18.85
C LYS A 36 5.59 22.62 -18.11
N SER A 37 4.58 23.30 -18.66
CA SER A 37 3.26 23.48 -18.03
C SER A 37 2.62 22.21 -17.46
N HIS A 38 2.71 21.08 -18.19
CA HIS A 38 2.15 19.78 -17.77
C HIS A 38 2.91 19.12 -16.61
N LEU A 39 4.20 19.41 -16.41
CA LEU A 39 4.97 18.92 -15.26
C LEU A 39 4.90 19.90 -14.08
N ALA A 40 4.92 21.21 -14.35
CA ALA A 40 4.80 22.24 -13.32
C ALA A 40 3.51 22.08 -12.50
N ALA A 41 2.36 21.83 -13.16
CA ALA A 41 1.11 21.57 -12.47
C ALA A 41 1.15 20.33 -11.56
N GLY A 42 1.72 19.21 -12.06
CA GLY A 42 1.86 17.98 -11.28
C GLY A 42 2.77 18.14 -10.06
N ILE A 43 3.93 18.78 -10.24
CA ILE A 43 4.89 19.06 -9.16
C ILE A 43 4.29 20.02 -8.12
N ILE A 44 3.54 21.04 -8.55
CA ILE A 44 2.85 21.96 -7.64
C ILE A 44 1.78 21.23 -6.84
N ASN A 45 0.95 20.37 -7.46
CA ASN A 45 -0.02 19.55 -6.73
C ASN A 45 0.65 18.65 -5.69
N HIS A 46 1.71 17.91 -6.05
CA HIS A 46 2.42 17.05 -5.11
C HIS A 46 3.04 17.85 -3.95
N LEU A 47 3.49 19.10 -4.18
CA LEU A 47 3.98 20.00 -3.12
C LEU A 47 2.86 20.56 -2.23
N TYR A 48 1.62 20.62 -2.70
CA TYR A 48 0.45 20.92 -1.86
C TYR A 48 0.00 19.68 -1.06
N GLU A 49 0.02 18.50 -1.67
CA GLU A 49 -0.34 17.22 -1.04
C GLU A 49 0.66 16.82 0.07
N LEU A 50 1.97 16.94 -0.19
CA LEU A 50 3.06 16.61 0.75
C LEU A 50 3.11 17.44 2.05
N ASN A 51 2.23 18.44 2.22
CA ASN A 51 2.18 19.24 3.44
C ASN A 51 1.12 18.79 4.46
N GLU A 52 0.18 17.90 4.09
CA GLU A 52 -0.94 17.38 4.92
C GLU A 52 -1.83 18.40 5.67
N VAL A 53 -1.56 19.70 5.59
CA VAL A 53 -2.40 20.76 6.17
C VAL A 53 -3.73 20.81 5.43
N GLN A 54 -4.79 20.27 6.05
CA GLN A 54 -6.16 20.45 5.61
C GLN A 54 -6.57 21.93 5.71
N PHE A 55 -6.43 22.65 4.60
CA PHE A 55 -7.05 23.96 4.43
C PHE A 55 -8.57 23.77 4.23
N ASP A 56 -9.37 24.23 5.19
CA ASP A 56 -10.81 24.41 4.99
C ASP A 56 -11.03 25.59 4.03
N VAL A 57 -11.06 25.30 2.72
CA VAL A 57 -11.32 26.30 1.66
C VAL A 57 -12.82 26.59 1.55
N ALA A 58 -13.46 26.85 2.69
CA ALA A 58 -14.73 27.56 2.78
C ALA A 58 -14.51 29.02 2.33
N SER A 59 -14.44 29.24 1.02
CA SER A 59 -14.01 30.49 0.37
C SER A 59 -15.03 31.64 0.54
N ARG A 60 -15.15 32.15 1.77
CA ARG A 60 -15.93 33.33 2.13
C ARG A 60 -15.29 34.54 1.46
N GLY A 61 -16.01 35.17 0.55
CA GLY A 61 -15.47 36.14 -0.42
C GLY A 61 -14.99 37.50 0.11
N PHE A 62 -14.60 37.60 1.39
CA PHE A 62 -14.06 38.79 2.04
C PHE A 62 -12.52 38.82 2.04
N ASP A 63 -11.84 37.67 2.01
CA ASP A 63 -10.38 37.58 2.14
C ASP A 63 -9.61 37.64 0.80
N LEU A 64 -10.32 37.85 -0.32
CA LEU A 64 -9.76 37.96 -1.67
C LEU A 64 -9.80 39.40 -2.17
N ASP A 65 -8.63 39.95 -2.51
CA ASP A 65 -8.49 41.33 -2.95
C ASP A 65 -9.09 41.59 -4.36
N SER A 66 -9.06 42.87 -4.75
CA SER A 66 -9.65 43.36 -6.01
C SER A 66 -8.86 43.00 -7.28
N SER A 67 -7.70 42.32 -7.16
CA SER A 67 -6.87 41.89 -8.29
C SER A 67 -7.05 40.41 -8.67
N TRP A 68 -7.77 39.62 -7.85
CA TRP A 68 -7.91 38.18 -8.07
C TRP A 68 -8.76 37.83 -9.32
N PRO A 69 -8.36 36.85 -10.17
CA PRO A 69 -9.08 36.52 -11.39
C PRO A 69 -10.54 36.10 -11.17
N THR A 70 -11.44 36.64 -12.01
CA THR A 70 -12.91 36.60 -11.80
C THR A 70 -13.52 35.19 -11.86
N PHE A 71 -12.82 34.19 -12.42
CA PHE A 71 -13.34 32.82 -12.56
C PHE A 71 -13.54 32.11 -11.21
N ALA A 72 -12.79 32.51 -10.16
CA ALA A 72 -12.83 31.88 -8.85
C ALA A 72 -14.09 32.23 -8.02
N ARG A 73 -14.98 33.12 -8.49
CA ARG A 73 -16.22 33.50 -7.79
C ARG A 73 -17.43 32.64 -8.21
N ARG A 74 -17.28 31.31 -8.18
CA ARG A 74 -18.38 30.35 -8.37
C ARG A 74 -18.39 29.31 -7.24
N THR A 75 -19.44 29.33 -6.43
CA THR A 75 -19.69 28.37 -5.34
C THR A 75 -20.87 27.48 -5.71
N LEU A 76 -20.79 26.18 -5.43
CA LEU A 76 -21.84 25.20 -5.69
C LEU A 76 -22.48 24.76 -4.36
N GLY A 77 -23.81 24.64 -4.33
CA GLY A 77 -24.54 23.86 -3.33
C GLY A 77 -25.24 24.63 -2.19
N SER A 78 -26.58 24.47 -2.14
CA SER A 78 -27.47 24.69 -0.98
C SER A 78 -27.77 26.14 -0.50
N PRO A 79 -28.91 26.35 0.20
CA PRO A 79 -29.72 27.55 -0.05
C PRO A 79 -29.51 28.71 0.93
N ALA A 80 -28.64 29.64 0.57
CA ALA A 80 -28.50 30.95 1.22
C ALA A 80 -29.25 32.06 0.44
N HIS A 81 -30.57 32.04 0.45
CA HIS A 81 -31.33 33.27 0.19
C HIS A 81 -31.09 34.27 1.33
N MET A 82 -31.16 35.58 1.03
CA MET A 82 -30.94 36.70 1.98
C MET A 82 -29.48 37.06 2.36
N TRP A 83 -28.57 37.18 1.38
CA TRP A 83 -27.53 38.21 1.50
C TRP A 83 -27.31 38.99 0.19
N ARG A 84 -27.53 40.31 0.25
CA ARG A 84 -27.10 41.29 -0.75
C ARG A 84 -26.11 42.25 -0.07
N PRO A 85 -25.03 42.68 -0.75
CA PRO A 85 -24.12 43.67 -0.19
C PRO A 85 -24.79 45.04 -0.03
N PRO A 86 -24.46 45.83 0.99
CA PRO A 86 -25.09 47.13 1.25
C PRO A 86 -24.56 48.23 0.32
N SER A 87 -25.23 48.44 -0.81
CA SER A 87 -24.99 49.60 -1.70
C SER A 87 -25.35 50.92 -1.00
N ARG A 88 -24.37 51.79 -0.77
CA ARG A 88 -24.55 53.11 -0.12
C ARG A 88 -25.11 54.16 -1.09
N SER A 89 -26.40 54.11 -1.41
CA SER A 89 -27.08 55.22 -2.10
C SER A 89 -28.60 55.28 -1.87
N SER A 90 -29.02 56.37 -1.22
CA SER A 90 -30.29 57.10 -1.39
C SER A 90 -31.66 56.40 -1.24
N SER A 91 -32.37 56.87 -0.21
CA SER A 91 -33.79 57.28 -0.23
C SER A 91 -34.90 56.28 0.12
N ILE A 92 -35.79 56.77 0.98
CA ILE A 92 -37.00 56.12 1.50
C ILE A 92 -38.14 56.28 0.49
N SER A 93 -38.77 55.17 0.07
CA SER A 93 -40.18 55.11 -0.36
C SER A 93 -40.65 53.66 -0.54
N SER A 94 -41.95 53.43 -0.32
CA SER A 94 -42.73 52.27 -0.79
C SER A 94 -42.36 50.86 -0.28
N LEU A 95 -42.76 50.55 0.96
CA LEU A 95 -43.08 49.18 1.41
C LEU A 95 -44.42 49.12 2.18
N VAL A 96 -45.55 49.22 1.47
CA VAL A 96 -46.81 48.54 1.85
C VAL A 96 -47.58 48.19 0.57
N SER A 97 -47.66 46.89 0.23
CA SER A 97 -48.81 46.21 -0.42
C SER A 97 -48.40 44.86 -1.00
N SER A 98 -48.62 43.78 -0.24
CA SER A 98 -48.71 42.40 -0.74
C SER A 98 -49.30 41.50 0.35
N TYR A 99 -50.62 41.56 0.52
CA TYR A 99 -51.35 40.60 1.36
C TYR A 99 -52.76 40.34 0.82
N SER A 100 -52.84 39.46 -0.19
CA SER A 100 -54.03 38.67 -0.52
C SER A 100 -53.69 37.67 -1.63
N GLN A 101 -53.54 36.40 -1.26
CA GLN A 101 -54.05 35.31 -2.09
C GLN A 101 -55.31 34.80 -1.38
N ALA A 102 -56.38 34.59 -2.14
CA ALA A 102 -57.66 34.14 -1.62
C ALA A 102 -57.81 32.61 -1.77
N PRO A 103 -58.72 31.98 -1.01
CA PRO A 103 -59.52 30.88 -1.49
C PRO A 103 -60.90 31.36 -1.96
N GLU A 104 -61.50 30.62 -2.90
CA GLU A 104 -62.75 30.95 -3.59
C GLU A 104 -64.00 30.54 -2.79
N PHE A 105 -65.16 31.17 -3.02
CA PHE A 105 -66.46 30.45 -3.16
C PHE A 105 -67.61 31.31 -3.76
N VAL A 106 -67.94 31.04 -5.03
CA VAL A 106 -69.29 30.93 -5.65
C VAL A 106 -70.40 32.02 -5.51
N CYS A 107 -71.02 32.31 -6.66
CA CYS A 107 -72.36 32.90 -6.93
C CYS A 107 -72.59 34.44 -6.95
N SER A 108 -72.94 34.93 -8.14
CA SER A 108 -73.83 36.08 -8.39
C SER A 108 -75.32 35.64 -8.26
N PRO A 109 -76.32 36.55 -8.20
CA PRO A 109 -76.73 37.31 -9.40
C PRO A 109 -77.04 38.82 -9.19
N GLU A 110 -77.14 39.51 -10.33
CA GLU A 110 -77.63 40.87 -10.57
C GLU A 110 -79.18 41.02 -10.43
N PRO A 111 -79.82 42.19 -10.68
CA PRO A 111 -79.35 43.59 -10.72
C PRO A 111 -80.27 44.60 -9.97
N GLY A 112 -79.90 45.89 -9.88
CA GLY A 112 -80.85 46.98 -9.54
C GLY A 112 -80.23 48.37 -9.24
N PRO A 113 -80.71 49.49 -9.84
CA PRO A 113 -80.15 50.83 -9.63
C PRO A 113 -81.04 51.80 -8.82
N SER A 114 -80.48 52.97 -8.48
CA SER A 114 -81.10 54.15 -7.81
C SER A 114 -81.18 54.01 -6.28
N PHE A 115 -80.72 54.98 -5.49
CA PHE A 115 -81.20 56.37 -5.51
C PHE A 115 -80.16 57.40 -5.02
N ILE A 116 -80.31 58.66 -5.45
CA ILE A 116 -79.66 59.82 -4.82
C ILE A 116 -80.63 60.38 -3.77
N SER A 117 -80.25 60.39 -2.50
CA SER A 117 -80.83 61.31 -1.51
C SER A 117 -79.90 61.55 -0.31
N ASP A 118 -80.08 62.70 0.32
CA ASP A 118 -79.81 62.99 1.73
C ASP A 118 -78.34 63.04 2.19
N LEU A 119 -77.55 63.79 1.41
CA LEU A 119 -76.38 64.53 1.92
C LEU A 119 -76.87 65.64 2.89
N SER A 120 -77.25 65.29 4.12
CA SER A 120 -77.81 66.22 5.11
C SER A 120 -77.61 65.79 6.58
N SER A 121 -76.36 65.57 6.99
CA SER A 121 -75.90 65.74 8.39
C SER A 121 -74.38 65.80 8.47
N LEU A 122 -73.82 66.98 8.70
CA LEU A 122 -72.43 67.16 9.16
C LEU A 122 -72.45 67.41 10.67
N THR A 123 -71.95 66.46 11.45
CA THR A 123 -71.79 66.59 12.91
C THR A 123 -70.30 66.68 13.23
N PRO A 124 -69.76 67.84 13.66
CA PRO A 124 -68.31 68.01 13.87
C PRO A 124 -67.67 67.18 15.00
N CYS A 125 -68.47 66.43 15.76
CA CYS A 125 -68.06 65.75 17.01
C CYS A 125 -67.89 64.22 16.87
N SER A 126 -67.70 63.69 15.66
CA SER A 126 -67.19 62.32 15.45
C SER A 126 -65.71 62.36 15.10
N ALA A 127 -65.36 62.99 13.97
CA ALA A 127 -63.99 63.03 13.44
C ALA A 127 -62.91 63.55 14.42
N ALA A 128 -63.27 64.39 15.41
CA ALA A 128 -62.34 64.86 16.44
C ALA A 128 -62.08 63.81 17.55
N GLU A 129 -63.08 62.98 17.86
CA GLU A 129 -62.98 61.83 18.75
C GLU A 129 -62.31 60.64 18.03
N ASP A 130 -62.63 60.42 16.75
CA ASP A 130 -62.01 59.38 15.92
C ASP A 130 -60.48 59.59 15.82
N LEU A 131 -60.04 60.83 15.54
CA LEU A 131 -58.61 61.20 15.51
C LEU A 131 -57.91 61.10 16.88
N ARG A 132 -58.65 61.20 18.00
CA ARG A 132 -58.10 60.93 19.34
C ARG A 132 -57.87 59.45 19.55
N VAL A 133 -58.85 58.62 19.18
CA VAL A 133 -58.73 57.15 19.27
C VAL A 133 -57.63 56.63 18.34
N GLU A 134 -57.43 57.23 17.16
CA GLU A 134 -56.29 56.91 16.29
C GLU A 134 -54.94 57.35 16.89
N LEU A 135 -54.88 58.52 17.56
CA LEU A 135 -53.68 58.97 18.25
C LEU A 135 -53.34 58.04 19.43
N ASP A 136 -54.30 57.73 20.31
CA ASP A 136 -54.14 56.83 21.45
C ASP A 136 -53.68 55.43 20.98
N GLN A 137 -54.23 54.91 19.87
CA GLN A 137 -53.77 53.66 19.26
C GLN A 137 -52.36 53.76 18.66
N SER A 138 -51.96 54.92 18.14
CA SER A 138 -50.61 55.14 17.63
C SER A 138 -49.58 55.23 18.76
N GLU A 139 -49.93 55.86 19.89
CA GLU A 139 -49.07 55.93 21.08
C GLU A 139 -48.92 54.55 21.73
N LEU A 140 -49.99 53.75 21.81
CA LEU A 140 -49.93 52.38 22.30
C LEU A 140 -49.02 51.50 21.41
N ARG A 141 -49.19 51.55 20.08
CA ARG A 141 -48.31 50.85 19.13
C ARG A 141 -46.85 51.32 19.24
N GLN A 142 -46.62 52.60 19.51
CA GLN A 142 -45.27 53.12 19.74
C GLN A 142 -44.65 52.57 21.04
N GLN A 143 -45.43 52.42 22.12
CA GLN A 143 -45.00 51.77 23.36
C GLN A 143 -44.69 50.28 23.14
N GLU A 144 -45.59 49.54 22.48
CA GLU A 144 -45.39 48.13 22.12
C GLU A 144 -44.13 47.91 21.26
N LEU A 145 -43.81 48.84 20.35
CA LEU A 145 -42.60 48.81 19.53
C LEU A 145 -41.34 49.13 20.35
N LEU A 146 -41.41 50.03 21.33
CA LEU A 146 -40.29 50.32 22.23
C LEU A 146 -39.96 49.10 23.11
N GLU A 147 -40.96 48.45 23.70
CA GLU A 147 -40.75 47.20 24.47
C GLU A 147 -40.17 46.06 23.61
N GLN A 148 -40.56 45.97 22.34
CA GLN A 148 -39.96 45.01 21.39
C GLN A 148 -38.49 45.33 21.11
N VAL A 149 -38.14 46.61 20.95
CA VAL A 149 -36.75 47.06 20.77
C VAL A 149 -35.91 46.86 22.03
N GLU A 150 -36.47 47.08 23.22
CA GLU A 150 -35.77 46.82 24.49
C GLU A 150 -35.49 45.33 24.68
N ARG A 151 -36.48 44.46 24.51
CA ARG A 151 -36.28 42.99 24.56
C ARG A 151 -35.26 42.50 23.52
N ALA A 152 -35.32 42.99 22.29
CA ALA A 152 -34.33 42.66 21.27
C ALA A 152 -32.90 43.15 21.62
N ASN A 153 -32.78 44.27 22.35
CA ASN A 153 -31.49 44.76 22.84
C ASN A 153 -30.94 43.90 24.00
N GLU A 154 -31.80 43.41 24.89
CA GLU A 154 -31.45 42.47 25.96
C GLU A 154 -31.02 41.11 25.40
N GLU A 155 -31.79 40.53 24.47
CA GLU A 155 -31.44 39.31 23.76
C GLU A 155 -30.08 39.45 23.05
N ALA A 156 -29.88 40.56 22.32
CA ALA A 156 -28.60 40.87 21.70
C ALA A 156 -27.47 41.07 22.73
N ALA A 157 -27.75 41.55 23.95
CA ALA A 157 -26.76 41.66 25.02
C ALA A 157 -26.38 40.28 25.57
N GLY A 158 -27.35 39.38 25.77
CA GLY A 158 -27.13 37.98 26.15
C GLY A 158 -26.29 37.24 25.10
N LEU A 159 -26.62 37.37 23.81
CA LEU A 159 -25.84 36.80 22.71
C LEU A 159 -24.40 37.35 22.67
N ARG A 160 -24.21 38.67 22.84
CA ARG A 160 -22.86 39.28 22.93
C ARG A 160 -22.06 38.79 24.14
N ALA A 161 -22.71 38.47 25.26
CA ALA A 161 -22.05 37.87 26.42
C ALA A 161 -21.67 36.40 26.19
N LEU A 162 -22.55 35.62 25.54
CA LEU A 162 -22.28 34.23 25.17
C LEU A 162 -21.10 34.13 24.19
N VAL A 163 -21.07 34.97 23.15
CA VAL A 163 -19.97 35.06 22.18
C VAL A 163 -18.64 35.30 22.90
N LYS A 164 -18.56 36.30 23.80
CA LYS A 164 -17.35 36.55 24.59
C LYS A 164 -16.91 35.38 25.48
N SER A 165 -17.88 34.63 26.03
CA SER A 165 -17.55 33.41 26.78
C SER A 165 -16.94 32.34 25.87
N LEU A 166 -17.51 32.12 24.68
CA LEU A 166 -17.01 31.15 23.70
C LEU A 166 -15.65 31.57 23.13
N GLU A 167 -15.44 32.85 22.82
CA GLU A 167 -14.14 33.42 22.44
C GLU A 167 -13.08 33.11 23.51
N SER A 168 -13.36 33.40 24.78
CA SER A 168 -12.41 33.12 25.88
C SER A 168 -12.10 31.62 26.06
N GLN A 169 -13.07 30.74 25.80
CA GLN A 169 -12.87 29.28 25.84
C GLN A 169 -12.05 28.79 24.64
N LEU A 170 -12.25 29.34 23.45
CA LEU A 170 -11.45 29.05 22.27
C LEU A 170 -10.01 29.54 22.45
N GLU A 171 -9.78 30.75 22.95
CA GLU A 171 -8.46 31.25 23.30
C GLU A 171 -7.74 30.36 24.34
N ALA A 172 -8.47 29.84 25.33
CA ALA A 172 -7.90 28.94 26.33
C ALA A 172 -7.53 27.57 25.71
N ARG A 173 -8.38 27.03 24.83
CA ARG A 173 -8.09 25.80 24.07
C ARG A 173 -6.90 25.97 23.13
N HIS A 174 -6.83 27.07 22.37
CA HIS A 174 -5.68 27.38 21.51
C HIS A 174 -4.38 27.53 22.31
N ARG A 175 -4.40 28.21 23.47
CA ARG A 175 -3.22 28.30 24.35
C ARG A 175 -2.77 26.92 24.85
N SER A 176 -3.70 26.05 25.26
CA SER A 176 -3.37 24.69 25.69
C SER A 176 -2.88 23.79 24.55
N ALA A 177 -3.41 23.96 23.33
CA ALA A 177 -2.94 23.25 22.15
C ALA A 177 -1.53 23.70 21.74
N ASN A 178 -1.26 25.00 21.70
CA ASN A 178 0.06 25.54 21.39
C ASN A 178 1.10 25.07 22.42
N GLN A 179 0.79 25.12 23.72
CA GLN A 179 1.70 24.61 24.77
C GLN A 179 2.07 23.12 24.57
N LYS A 180 1.13 22.29 24.11
CA LYS A 180 1.41 20.88 23.76
C LYS A 180 2.28 20.75 22.52
N ASN A 181 2.06 21.59 21.50
CA ASN A 181 2.90 21.61 20.30
C ASN A 181 4.33 22.08 20.63
N ASP A 182 4.48 23.10 21.47
CA ASP A 182 5.77 23.58 21.97
C ASP A 182 6.51 22.47 22.75
N GLU A 183 5.79 21.71 23.59
CA GLU A 183 6.34 20.56 24.32
C GLU A 183 6.71 19.39 23.41
N LEU A 184 5.91 19.10 22.38
CA LEU A 184 6.21 18.07 21.37
C LEU A 184 7.39 18.45 20.49
N LEU A 185 7.53 19.72 20.10
CA LEU A 185 8.69 20.24 19.39
C LEU A 185 9.96 20.13 20.24
N ALA A 186 9.91 20.52 21.53
CA ALA A 186 11.04 20.37 22.44
C ALA A 186 11.45 18.89 22.65
N ARG A 187 10.49 17.95 22.65
CA ARG A 187 10.76 16.51 22.68
C ARG A 187 11.37 16.01 21.37
N LEU A 188 10.92 16.53 20.22
CA LEU A 188 11.48 16.19 18.91
C LEU A 188 12.93 16.70 18.77
N ASP A 189 13.19 17.95 19.15
CA ASP A 189 14.55 18.52 19.16
C ASP A 189 15.49 17.71 20.08
N ALA A 190 15.01 17.30 21.27
CA ALA A 190 15.78 16.43 22.16
C ALA A 190 16.09 15.07 21.53
N ALA A 191 15.10 14.41 20.91
CA ALA A 191 15.30 13.13 20.22
C ALA A 191 16.24 13.25 19.01
N LEU A 192 16.18 14.35 18.25
CA LEU A 192 17.12 14.63 17.15
C LEU A 192 18.55 14.86 17.65
N VAL A 193 18.73 15.50 18.82
CA VAL A 193 20.03 15.65 19.48
C VAL A 193 20.57 14.30 19.98
N GLU A 194 19.74 13.46 20.60
CA GLU A 194 20.14 12.10 21.01
C GLU A 194 20.52 11.24 19.80
N MET A 195 19.71 11.23 18.74
CA MET A 195 20.02 10.53 17.49
C MET A 195 21.31 11.05 16.84
N GLY A 196 21.58 12.36 16.90
CA GLY A 196 22.84 12.95 16.47
C GLY A 196 24.05 12.47 17.28
N GLN A 197 23.90 12.35 18.61
CA GLN A 197 24.94 11.79 19.49
C GLN A 197 25.18 10.30 19.21
N HIS A 198 24.11 9.52 19.00
CA HIS A 198 24.23 8.12 18.58
C HIS A 198 24.94 7.98 17.22
N ALA A 199 24.63 8.83 16.24
CA ALA A 199 25.30 8.83 14.94
C ALA A 199 26.80 9.16 15.03
N VAL A 200 27.20 10.12 15.88
CA VAL A 200 28.62 10.39 16.18
C VAL A 200 29.28 9.17 16.83
N GLY A 201 28.60 8.54 17.80
CA GLY A 201 29.06 7.28 18.39
C GLY A 201 29.30 6.18 17.34
N HIS A 202 28.36 5.98 16.42
CA HIS A 202 28.52 5.01 15.31
C HIS A 202 29.73 5.30 14.41
N LEU A 203 30.07 6.57 14.18
CA LEU A 203 31.30 6.94 13.47
C LEU A 203 32.57 6.65 14.28
N ASP A 204 32.55 6.86 15.60
CA ASP A 204 33.66 6.51 16.49
C ASP A 204 33.86 4.98 16.57
N TYR A 205 32.77 4.19 16.63
CA TYR A 205 32.85 2.73 16.57
C TYR A 205 33.38 2.24 15.21
N ALA A 206 32.94 2.83 14.09
CA ALA A 206 33.45 2.49 12.76
C ALA A 206 34.96 2.78 12.63
N GLN A 207 35.43 3.95 13.09
CA GLN A 207 36.85 4.27 13.16
C GLN A 207 37.62 3.28 14.04
N LYS A 208 37.06 2.90 15.20
CA LYS A 208 37.67 1.94 16.11
C LYS A 208 37.77 0.53 15.50
N ILE A 209 36.76 0.10 14.74
CA ILE A 209 36.78 -1.15 13.97
C ILE A 209 37.88 -1.10 12.90
N HIS A 210 38.03 0.00 12.17
CA HIS A 210 39.13 0.17 11.20
C HIS A 210 40.52 0.09 11.86
N VAL A 211 40.72 0.79 12.99
CA VAL A 211 42.00 0.73 13.76
C VAL A 211 42.28 -0.69 14.27
N LEU A 212 41.26 -1.43 14.71
CA LEU A 212 41.41 -2.83 15.14
C LEU A 212 41.71 -3.77 13.96
N LEU A 213 41.08 -3.55 12.80
CA LEU A 213 41.37 -4.31 11.56
C LEU A 213 42.79 -4.05 11.05
N ASP A 214 43.31 -2.83 11.15
CA ASP A 214 44.68 -2.54 10.73
C ASP A 214 45.72 -3.10 11.72
N LYS A 215 45.48 -2.98 13.04
CA LYS A 215 46.29 -3.69 14.05
C LYS A 215 46.26 -5.21 13.89
N LEU A 216 45.14 -5.79 13.45
CA LEU A 216 45.05 -7.22 13.13
C LEU A 216 45.95 -7.58 11.94
N LYS A 217 45.89 -6.83 10.83
CA LYS A 217 46.76 -7.03 9.66
C LYS A 217 48.24 -6.90 9.99
N GLU A 218 48.61 -6.00 10.90
CA GLU A 218 49.98 -5.84 11.38
C GLU A 218 50.42 -7.04 12.25
N ALA A 219 49.57 -7.50 13.16
CA ALA A 219 49.83 -8.71 13.95
C ALA A 219 49.93 -9.98 13.08
N GLU A 220 49.14 -10.10 12.02
CA GLU A 220 49.23 -11.19 11.05
C GLU A 220 50.55 -11.16 10.27
N LYS A 221 50.98 -9.99 9.77
CA LYS A 221 52.30 -9.82 9.12
C LYS A 221 53.44 -10.21 10.06
N ALA A 222 53.44 -9.68 11.28
CA ALA A 222 54.45 -9.99 12.30
C ALA A 222 54.47 -11.49 12.64
N LYS A 223 53.31 -12.16 12.66
CA LYS A 223 53.21 -13.62 12.83
C LYS A 223 53.83 -14.38 11.66
N PHE A 224 53.59 -13.96 10.40
CA PHE A 224 54.22 -14.57 9.23
C PHE A 224 55.74 -14.36 9.19
N GLU A 225 56.22 -13.21 9.65
CA GLU A 225 57.65 -12.91 9.77
C GLU A 225 58.31 -13.75 10.87
N ALA A 226 57.72 -13.79 12.07
CA ALA A 226 58.19 -14.65 13.18
C ALA A 226 58.18 -16.15 12.82
N LEU A 227 57.20 -16.62 12.03
CA LEU A 227 57.17 -18.00 11.53
C LEU A 227 58.30 -18.29 10.53
N ARG A 228 58.69 -17.33 9.68
CA ARG A 228 59.85 -17.48 8.80
C ARG A 228 61.15 -17.56 9.59
N GLU A 229 61.34 -16.69 10.58
CA GLU A 229 62.54 -16.74 11.43
C GLU A 229 62.59 -18.00 12.32
N ALA A 230 61.44 -18.52 12.75
CA ALA A 230 61.38 -19.78 13.49
C ALA A 230 61.82 -20.96 12.61
N GLU A 231 61.41 -20.96 11.33
CA GLU A 231 61.80 -21.99 10.37
C GLU A 231 63.28 -21.92 9.97
N THR A 232 63.87 -20.71 9.82
CA THR A 232 65.33 -20.60 9.60
C THR A 232 66.13 -21.06 10.80
N ARG A 233 65.75 -20.67 12.03
CA ARG A 233 66.38 -21.14 13.27
C ARG A 233 66.24 -22.65 13.46
N ARG A 234 65.13 -23.26 12.98
CA ARG A 234 64.95 -24.72 12.97
C ARG A 234 65.94 -25.40 12.04
N GLN A 235 66.11 -24.89 10.81
CA GLN A 235 67.07 -25.41 9.83
C GLN A 235 68.52 -25.27 10.31
N GLU A 236 68.86 -24.18 11.00
CA GLU A 236 70.16 -23.99 11.67
C GLU A 236 70.38 -25.01 12.80
N ALA A 237 69.36 -25.25 13.64
CA ALA A 237 69.43 -26.22 14.73
C ALA A 237 69.48 -27.68 14.24
N ASP A 238 68.74 -28.03 13.19
CA ASP A 238 68.76 -29.35 12.56
C ASP A 238 70.16 -29.65 11.98
N GLY A 239 70.82 -28.67 11.35
CA GLY A 239 72.20 -28.79 10.88
C GLY A 239 73.21 -29.02 12.00
N LEU A 240 73.15 -28.22 13.08
CA LEU A 240 73.99 -28.41 14.27
C LEU A 240 73.73 -29.77 14.95
N ALA A 241 72.50 -30.26 14.93
CA ALA A 241 72.15 -31.58 15.45
C ALA A 241 72.64 -32.71 14.53
N GLU A 242 72.81 -32.51 13.23
CA GLU A 242 73.55 -33.47 12.39
C GLU A 242 75.05 -33.47 12.70
N ASP A 243 75.68 -32.31 12.90
CA ASP A 243 77.10 -32.22 13.23
C ASP A 243 77.42 -32.88 14.57
N LEU A 244 76.63 -32.64 15.62
CA LEU A 244 76.78 -33.33 16.90
C LEU A 244 76.57 -34.85 16.77
N ARG A 245 75.67 -35.31 15.89
CA ARG A 245 75.48 -36.74 15.59
C ARG A 245 76.63 -37.36 14.78
N ARG A 246 77.52 -36.56 14.17
CA ARG A 246 78.77 -37.04 13.56
C ARG A 246 79.85 -37.25 14.64
N ASP A 247 79.92 -36.38 15.63
CA ASP A 247 80.90 -36.47 16.73
C ASP A 247 80.54 -37.56 17.77
N GLU A 248 79.29 -37.64 18.21
CA GLU A 248 78.84 -38.58 19.26
C GLU A 248 78.87 -40.07 18.82
N ALA A 249 78.86 -40.33 17.51
CA ALA A 249 78.91 -41.69 16.95
C ALA A 249 80.26 -42.42 17.19
N SER A 250 81.28 -41.74 17.70
CA SER A 250 82.65 -42.26 17.85
C SER A 250 82.93 -43.05 19.15
N GLY A 251 81.92 -43.19 20.03
CA GLY A 251 82.11 -43.44 21.47
C GLY A 251 82.35 -44.88 21.96
N CYS A 252 81.31 -45.73 22.00
CA CYS A 252 81.12 -46.60 23.19
C CYS A 252 80.97 -48.13 23.00
N GLU A 253 80.65 -48.69 21.83
CA GLU A 253 80.07 -50.07 21.75
C GLU A 253 81.00 -51.18 21.18
N MET A 254 82.32 -51.02 21.27
CA MET A 254 83.28 -51.90 20.56
C MET A 254 83.50 -53.30 21.18
N GLU A 255 83.26 -53.49 22.49
CA GLU A 255 83.74 -54.70 23.20
C GLU A 255 82.79 -55.91 23.16
N GLU A 256 81.46 -55.75 23.12
CA GLU A 256 80.54 -56.90 23.15
C GLU A 256 80.26 -57.53 21.77
N MET A 257 80.28 -56.74 20.69
CA MET A 257 79.92 -57.25 19.34
C MET A 257 80.88 -58.30 18.78
N HIS A 258 82.13 -58.35 19.25
CA HIS A 258 83.11 -59.34 18.78
C HIS A 258 82.67 -60.80 19.02
N SER A 259 81.89 -61.08 20.07
CA SER A 259 81.40 -62.43 20.40
C SER A 259 80.19 -62.88 19.57
N THR A 260 79.47 -61.96 18.94
CA THR A 260 78.29 -62.26 18.11
C THR A 260 78.63 -62.34 16.63
N ILE A 261 79.65 -61.59 16.16
CA ILE A 261 80.09 -61.56 14.76
C ILE A 261 80.54 -62.93 14.25
N GLU A 262 81.35 -63.71 15.00
CA GLU A 262 81.74 -65.07 14.57
C GLU A 262 80.52 -65.99 14.32
N LYS A 263 79.49 -65.86 15.15
CA LYS A 263 78.27 -66.68 15.07
C LYS A 263 77.41 -66.28 13.87
N LEU A 264 77.36 -64.99 13.54
CA LEU A 264 76.61 -64.47 12.39
C LEU A 264 77.33 -64.70 11.05
N GLN A 265 78.67 -64.66 11.02
CA GLN A 265 79.46 -65.04 9.84
C GLN A 265 79.19 -66.50 9.42
N GLY A 266 79.09 -67.42 10.38
CA GLY A 266 78.68 -68.80 10.13
C GLY A 266 77.28 -68.93 9.51
N ALA A 267 76.32 -68.12 9.96
CA ALA A 267 74.95 -68.12 9.44
C ALA A 267 74.83 -67.53 8.02
N LEU A 268 75.55 -66.44 7.74
CA LEU A 268 75.57 -65.80 6.41
C LEU A 268 76.13 -66.74 5.33
N ALA A 269 77.21 -67.47 5.62
CA ALA A 269 77.81 -68.44 4.69
C ALA A 269 76.88 -69.62 4.33
N VAL A 270 75.87 -69.91 5.16
CA VAL A 270 74.79 -70.87 4.86
C VAL A 270 73.71 -70.19 3.99
N LYS A 271 73.26 -68.99 4.39
CA LYS A 271 72.22 -68.25 3.66
C LYS A 271 72.63 -67.87 2.24
N GLU A 272 73.91 -67.59 1.98
CA GLU A 272 74.40 -67.41 0.61
C GLU A 272 74.27 -68.67 -0.25
N LYS A 273 74.53 -69.86 0.30
CA LYS A 273 74.39 -71.14 -0.44
C LYS A 273 72.93 -71.47 -0.72
N GLU A 274 72.03 -71.17 0.23
CA GLU A 274 70.59 -71.28 0.02
C GLU A 274 70.10 -70.28 -1.04
N SER A 275 70.53 -69.01 -0.98
CA SER A 275 70.18 -67.97 -1.95
C SER A 275 70.62 -68.35 -3.37
N ARG A 276 71.87 -68.79 -3.56
CA ARG A 276 72.37 -69.26 -4.87
C ARG A 276 71.59 -70.48 -5.39
N LYS A 277 71.11 -71.36 -4.51
CA LYS A 277 70.25 -72.50 -4.89
C LYS A 277 68.86 -72.03 -5.31
N LEU A 278 68.25 -71.08 -4.60
CA LEU A 278 66.96 -70.48 -4.94
C LEU A 278 67.03 -69.69 -6.25
N GLN A 279 68.12 -68.95 -6.50
CA GLN A 279 68.38 -68.29 -7.78
C GLN A 279 68.44 -69.29 -8.94
N MET A 280 69.10 -70.44 -8.77
CA MET A 280 69.14 -71.48 -9.79
C MET A 280 67.74 -72.06 -10.06
N GLN A 281 66.96 -72.31 -9.01
CA GLN A 281 65.57 -72.78 -9.15
C GLN A 281 64.65 -71.74 -9.80
N LEU A 282 64.86 -70.44 -9.55
CA LEU A 282 64.15 -69.36 -10.26
C LEU A 282 64.53 -69.31 -11.74
N LEU A 283 65.80 -69.52 -12.09
CA LEU A 283 66.26 -69.55 -13.48
C LEU A 283 65.68 -70.76 -14.25
N ASP A 284 65.67 -71.94 -13.63
CA ASP A 284 65.00 -73.13 -14.17
C ASP A 284 63.49 -72.87 -14.38
N LEU A 285 62.81 -72.29 -13.38
CA LEU A 285 61.39 -71.96 -13.47
C LEU A 285 61.09 -70.89 -14.54
N GLN A 286 61.95 -69.88 -14.71
CA GLN A 286 61.84 -68.92 -15.80
C GLN A 286 61.98 -69.61 -17.16
N SER A 287 62.97 -70.49 -17.34
CA SER A 287 63.12 -71.24 -18.59
C SER A 287 61.92 -72.15 -18.89
N SER A 288 61.31 -72.73 -17.85
CA SER A 288 60.08 -73.53 -17.96
C SER A 288 58.83 -72.69 -18.23
N LEU A 289 58.78 -71.44 -17.75
CA LEU A 289 57.73 -70.48 -18.08
C LEU A 289 57.85 -70.03 -19.53
N GLU A 290 59.04 -69.61 -19.99
CA GLU A 290 59.26 -69.29 -21.41
C GLU A 290 58.94 -70.47 -22.33
N ALA A 291 59.26 -71.71 -21.93
CA ALA A 291 58.89 -72.91 -22.68
C ALA A 291 57.36 -73.12 -22.72
N ARG A 292 56.63 -72.78 -21.66
CA ARG A 292 55.17 -72.81 -21.61
C ARG A 292 54.54 -71.67 -22.40
N ASP A 293 55.10 -70.47 -22.38
CA ASP A 293 54.63 -69.34 -23.18
C ASP A 293 54.84 -69.62 -24.68
N ARG A 294 55.99 -70.20 -25.07
CA ARG A 294 56.21 -70.72 -26.43
C ARG A 294 55.17 -71.77 -26.82
N GLN A 295 54.81 -72.70 -25.92
CA GLN A 295 53.74 -73.67 -26.15
C GLN A 295 52.36 -73.00 -26.25
N VAL A 296 52.08 -71.95 -25.48
CA VAL A 296 50.82 -71.18 -25.54
C VAL A 296 50.72 -70.40 -26.84
N GLU A 297 51.79 -69.75 -27.32
CA GLU A 297 51.79 -69.08 -28.63
C GLU A 297 51.71 -70.07 -29.79
N GLU A 298 52.34 -71.24 -29.70
CA GLU A 298 52.19 -72.29 -30.72
C GLU A 298 50.76 -72.89 -30.73
N LEU A 299 50.13 -73.03 -29.57
CA LEU A 299 48.71 -73.42 -29.46
C LEU A 299 47.76 -72.31 -29.93
N LYS A 300 48.05 -71.04 -29.65
CA LYS A 300 47.31 -69.89 -30.21
C LYS A 300 47.42 -69.85 -31.73
N TRP A 301 48.61 -70.08 -32.28
CA TRP A 301 48.80 -70.19 -33.73
C TRP A 301 47.94 -71.32 -34.31
N LYS A 302 48.04 -72.52 -33.74
CA LYS A 302 47.23 -73.69 -34.16
C LYS A 302 45.72 -73.43 -34.04
N LEU A 303 45.27 -72.75 -32.98
CA LEU A 303 43.87 -72.35 -32.80
C LEU A 303 43.44 -71.27 -33.82
N GLN A 304 44.33 -70.34 -34.17
CA GLN A 304 44.09 -69.31 -35.20
C GLN A 304 44.02 -69.94 -36.60
N GLU A 305 44.86 -70.94 -36.87
CA GLU A 305 44.89 -71.72 -38.11
C GLU A 305 43.66 -72.64 -38.22
N GLU A 306 43.29 -73.37 -37.15
CA GLU A 306 42.03 -74.11 -37.08
C GLU A 306 40.82 -73.18 -37.18
N LYS A 307 40.82 -72.00 -36.58
CA LYS A 307 39.77 -71.00 -36.74
C LYS A 307 39.67 -70.49 -38.18
N GLY A 308 40.80 -70.30 -38.87
CA GLY A 308 40.83 -69.99 -40.30
C GLY A 308 40.22 -71.12 -41.13
N ASN A 309 40.65 -72.36 -40.89
CA ASN A 309 40.13 -73.55 -41.56
C ASN A 309 38.65 -73.81 -41.26
N LEU A 310 38.19 -73.55 -40.04
CA LEU A 310 36.78 -73.60 -39.64
C LEU A 310 35.96 -72.48 -40.26
N ASN A 311 36.52 -71.28 -40.47
CA ASN A 311 35.83 -70.19 -41.16
C ASN A 311 35.72 -70.46 -42.67
N VAL A 312 36.72 -71.12 -43.27
CA VAL A 312 36.64 -71.63 -44.66
C VAL A 312 35.62 -72.77 -44.77
N ARG A 313 35.59 -73.71 -43.81
CA ARG A 313 34.56 -74.77 -43.76
C ARG A 313 33.17 -74.21 -43.52
N GLN A 314 32.98 -73.31 -42.55
CA GLN A 314 31.69 -72.63 -42.38
C GLN A 314 31.28 -71.87 -43.65
N GLY A 315 32.23 -71.37 -44.44
CA GLY A 315 31.99 -70.83 -45.77
C GLY A 315 31.53 -71.88 -46.80
N SER A 316 32.15 -73.07 -46.88
CA SER A 316 31.66 -74.15 -47.75
C SER A 316 30.30 -74.66 -47.29
N ASP A 317 30.17 -74.91 -45.99
CA ASP A 317 29.03 -75.56 -45.36
C ASP A 317 27.81 -74.64 -45.36
N TRP A 318 27.97 -73.30 -45.32
CA TRP A 318 26.87 -72.36 -45.57
C TRP A 318 26.38 -72.38 -47.02
N ASN A 319 27.28 -72.41 -48.01
CA ASN A 319 26.88 -72.50 -49.42
C ASN A 319 26.19 -73.85 -49.72
N GLU A 320 26.67 -74.92 -49.10
CA GLU A 320 26.06 -76.26 -49.14
C GLU A 320 24.68 -76.25 -48.47
N LEU A 321 24.55 -75.67 -47.27
CA LEU A 321 23.28 -75.56 -46.52
C LEU A 321 22.26 -74.64 -47.21
N GLU A 322 22.68 -73.56 -47.86
CA GLU A 322 21.76 -72.66 -48.60
C GLU A 322 21.19 -73.36 -49.85
N GLY A 323 22.01 -74.21 -50.51
CA GLY A 323 21.56 -75.14 -51.54
C GLY A 323 20.62 -76.23 -51.00
N GLN A 324 20.94 -76.83 -49.85
CA GLN A 324 20.10 -77.83 -49.21
C GLN A 324 18.78 -77.26 -48.67
N LEU A 325 18.75 -76.02 -48.19
CA LEU A 325 17.52 -75.32 -47.80
C LEU A 325 16.64 -75.01 -49.02
N HIS A 326 17.22 -74.67 -50.18
CA HIS A 326 16.47 -74.58 -51.44
C HIS A 326 15.88 -75.93 -51.88
N ALA A 327 16.57 -77.06 -51.61
CA ALA A 327 16.04 -78.40 -51.86
C ALA A 327 14.95 -78.80 -50.86
N LEU A 328 15.16 -78.60 -49.56
CA LEU A 328 14.23 -78.97 -48.50
C LEU A 328 12.97 -78.11 -48.48
N THR A 329 13.04 -76.82 -48.82
CA THR A 329 11.85 -75.98 -49.03
C THR A 329 10.96 -76.52 -50.17
N LYS A 330 11.56 -77.24 -51.12
CA LYS A 330 10.86 -77.92 -52.23
C LYS A 330 10.31 -79.31 -51.84
N GLN A 331 10.69 -79.86 -50.68
CA GLN A 331 10.24 -81.16 -50.16
C GLN A 331 9.22 -81.00 -49.01
N LEU A 332 9.39 -80.01 -48.12
CA LEU A 332 8.42 -79.65 -47.07
C LEU A 332 7.09 -79.12 -47.61
N GLY A 333 7.02 -78.77 -48.90
CA GLY A 333 5.76 -78.52 -49.61
C GLY A 333 5.00 -79.80 -50.01
N ALA A 334 5.65 -80.97 -49.97
CA ALA A 334 5.10 -82.26 -50.39
C ALA A 334 4.77 -83.20 -49.21
N GLU A 335 5.53 -83.15 -48.10
CA GLU A 335 5.28 -83.98 -46.90
C GLU A 335 4.19 -83.43 -45.96
N LYS A 336 3.33 -82.52 -46.43
CA LYS A 336 2.25 -81.93 -45.62
C LYS A 336 0.97 -82.78 -45.56
N GLU A 337 0.92 -83.92 -46.27
CA GLU A 337 -0.31 -84.74 -46.40
C GLU A 337 -0.32 -86.06 -45.62
N GLU A 338 0.81 -86.56 -45.10
CA GLU A 338 0.85 -87.88 -44.43
C GLU A 338 0.96 -87.83 -42.90
N LEU A 339 -0.22 -87.91 -42.27
CA LEU A 339 -0.59 -88.71 -41.09
C LEU A 339 0.20 -88.50 -39.77
N SER A 340 -0.41 -88.12 -38.62
CA SER A 340 -1.68 -88.50 -37.98
C SER A 340 -1.68 -89.84 -37.22
N VAL A 341 -1.46 -89.74 -35.91
CA VAL A 341 -2.09 -90.52 -34.82
C VAL A 341 -1.72 -92.01 -34.64
N SER A 342 -1.16 -92.34 -33.47
CA SER A 342 -1.77 -93.29 -32.52
C SER A 342 -1.23 -93.11 -31.07
N PRO A 343 -1.97 -93.47 -30.00
CA PRO A 343 -1.75 -92.92 -28.66
C PRO A 343 -1.60 -93.93 -27.49
N GLU A 344 -0.79 -93.59 -26.48
CA GLU A 344 -0.89 -94.12 -25.11
C GLU A 344 -0.68 -92.96 -24.10
N MET A 345 -1.67 -92.67 -23.26
CA MET A 345 -1.66 -91.59 -22.25
C MET A 345 -2.41 -92.02 -20.95
N GLU A 346 -2.59 -91.09 -20.00
CA GLU A 346 -3.46 -91.19 -18.81
C GLU A 346 -3.00 -92.06 -17.62
N THR A 347 -1.90 -92.84 -17.72
CA THR A 347 -1.32 -93.56 -16.55
C THR A 347 0.09 -93.12 -16.12
N GLN A 348 0.74 -92.22 -16.88
CA GLN A 348 2.06 -91.66 -16.52
C GLN A 348 2.03 -90.19 -16.08
N GLU A 349 0.94 -89.47 -16.34
CA GLU A 349 0.82 -88.04 -16.02
C GLU A 349 0.84 -87.76 -14.51
N GLN A 350 0.26 -88.62 -13.68
CA GLN A 350 0.11 -88.34 -12.24
C GLN A 350 1.42 -88.41 -11.43
N SER A 351 2.46 -89.12 -11.89
CA SER A 351 3.80 -89.06 -11.28
C SER A 351 4.73 -88.04 -11.94
N VAL A 352 4.49 -87.71 -13.21
CA VAL A 352 5.23 -86.64 -13.90
C VAL A 352 4.75 -85.27 -13.42
N SER A 353 3.46 -85.09 -13.14
CA SER A 353 2.87 -83.85 -12.64
C SER A 353 3.40 -83.44 -11.25
N THR A 354 3.63 -84.39 -10.34
CA THR A 354 4.22 -84.09 -9.02
C THR A 354 5.69 -83.73 -9.11
N GLY A 355 6.49 -84.48 -9.90
CA GLY A 355 7.89 -84.13 -10.16
C GLY A 355 8.07 -82.81 -10.94
N LEU A 356 7.12 -82.48 -11.83
CA LEU A 356 7.06 -81.18 -12.50
C LEU A 356 6.84 -80.06 -11.49
N VAL A 357 5.90 -80.17 -10.54
CA VAL A 357 5.63 -79.12 -9.54
C VAL A 357 6.86 -78.84 -8.67
N GLU A 358 7.61 -79.86 -8.26
CA GLU A 358 8.86 -79.66 -7.51
C GLU A 358 9.95 -79.00 -8.37
N SER A 359 10.15 -79.48 -9.61
CA SER A 359 11.13 -78.87 -10.53
C SER A 359 10.73 -77.46 -11.00
N GLU A 360 9.44 -77.16 -11.08
CA GLU A 360 8.89 -75.85 -11.47
C GLU A 360 9.03 -74.86 -10.31
N ALA A 361 8.82 -75.30 -9.06
CA ALA A 361 9.11 -74.52 -7.86
C ALA A 361 10.60 -74.17 -7.74
N ASP A 362 11.50 -75.13 -8.00
CA ASP A 362 12.95 -74.88 -8.05
C ASP A 362 13.32 -73.91 -9.19
N VAL A 363 12.76 -74.09 -10.38
CA VAL A 363 12.96 -73.16 -11.51
C VAL A 363 12.42 -71.76 -11.20
N GLN A 364 11.29 -71.64 -10.50
CA GLN A 364 10.77 -70.36 -10.02
C GLN A 364 11.65 -69.74 -8.93
N GLN A 365 12.23 -70.54 -8.03
CA GLN A 365 13.17 -70.04 -7.03
C GLN A 365 14.48 -69.54 -7.68
N GLN A 366 15.01 -70.23 -8.69
CA GLN A 366 16.19 -69.77 -9.42
C GLN A 366 15.88 -68.57 -10.32
N ARG A 367 14.69 -68.53 -10.95
CA ARG A 367 14.19 -67.35 -11.68
C ARG A 367 14.09 -66.13 -10.76
N GLY A 368 13.54 -66.28 -9.56
CA GLY A 368 13.49 -65.22 -8.55
C GLY A 368 14.87 -64.67 -8.22
N LYS A 369 15.85 -65.53 -7.94
CA LYS A 369 17.25 -65.11 -7.72
C LYS A 369 17.85 -64.40 -8.93
N VAL A 370 17.59 -64.88 -10.16
CA VAL A 370 18.07 -64.25 -11.40
C VAL A 370 17.43 -62.87 -11.59
N ASP A 371 16.15 -62.71 -11.27
CA ASP A 371 15.44 -61.44 -11.36
C ASP A 371 15.86 -60.47 -10.23
N ASP A 372 16.18 -60.96 -9.02
CA ASP A 372 16.87 -60.20 -7.96
C ASP A 372 18.26 -59.70 -8.42
N TYR A 373 19.05 -60.56 -9.08
CA TYR A 373 20.35 -60.17 -9.62
C TYR A 373 20.21 -59.12 -10.74
N LYS A 374 19.20 -59.22 -11.61
CA LYS A 374 18.88 -58.17 -12.60
C LYS A 374 18.50 -56.85 -11.93
N ALA A 375 17.64 -56.88 -10.90
CA ALA A 375 17.26 -55.69 -10.15
C ALA A 375 18.48 -55.02 -9.50
N ARG A 376 19.38 -55.80 -8.88
CA ARG A 376 20.66 -55.29 -8.34
C ARG A 376 21.57 -54.70 -9.42
N CYS A 377 21.62 -55.30 -10.60
CA CYS A 377 22.36 -54.74 -11.73
C CYS A 377 21.73 -53.43 -12.24
N ALA A 378 20.40 -53.33 -12.30
CA ALA A 378 19.70 -52.10 -12.67
C ALA A 378 20.00 -50.96 -11.67
N CYS A 379 19.89 -51.22 -10.36
CA CYS A 379 20.24 -50.23 -9.34
C CYS A 379 21.73 -49.82 -9.38
N LEU A 380 22.64 -50.73 -9.74
CA LEU A 380 24.05 -50.41 -9.96
C LEU A 380 24.29 -49.56 -11.22
N MET A 381 23.53 -49.77 -12.29
CA MET A 381 23.57 -48.90 -13.48
C MET A 381 23.04 -47.51 -13.15
N GLU A 382 21.89 -47.39 -12.49
CA GLU A 382 21.36 -46.10 -12.04
C GLU A 382 22.33 -45.35 -11.12
N LEU A 383 23.01 -46.05 -10.20
CA LEU A 383 24.00 -45.44 -9.32
C LEU A 383 25.21 -44.92 -10.10
N ASN A 384 25.68 -45.67 -11.12
CA ASN A 384 26.75 -45.22 -12.00
C ASN A 384 26.34 -44.01 -12.85
N ASP A 385 25.12 -43.99 -13.39
CA ASP A 385 24.60 -42.86 -14.18
C ASP A 385 24.45 -41.60 -13.32
N ARG A 386 23.95 -41.73 -12.08
CA ARG A 386 23.93 -40.63 -11.10
C ARG A 386 25.34 -40.14 -10.78
N MET A 387 26.31 -41.04 -10.61
CA MET A 387 27.71 -40.66 -10.35
C MET A 387 28.36 -39.96 -11.56
N LEU A 388 28.06 -40.39 -12.79
CA LEU A 388 28.45 -39.71 -14.01
C LEU A 388 27.84 -38.29 -14.09
N GLN A 389 26.56 -38.15 -13.75
CA GLN A 389 25.85 -36.86 -13.73
C GLN A 389 26.44 -35.89 -12.69
N ILE A 390 26.76 -36.38 -11.48
CA ILE A 390 27.45 -35.63 -10.43
C ILE A 390 28.85 -35.20 -10.92
N MET A 391 29.60 -36.09 -11.58
CA MET A 391 30.90 -35.75 -12.16
C MET A 391 30.80 -34.71 -13.29
N SER A 392 29.77 -34.75 -14.15
CA SER A 392 29.56 -33.68 -15.14
C SER A 392 29.22 -32.35 -14.47
N ARG A 393 28.34 -32.34 -13.46
CA ARG A 393 27.98 -31.11 -12.74
C ARG A 393 29.16 -30.52 -11.98
N ASN A 394 30.02 -31.35 -11.37
CA ASN A 394 31.27 -30.92 -10.73
C ASN A 394 32.31 -30.36 -11.74
N LYS A 395 32.28 -30.82 -13.00
CA LYS A 395 33.07 -30.25 -14.10
C LYS A 395 32.45 -28.96 -14.67
N GLU A 396 31.17 -28.69 -14.43
CA GLU A 396 30.50 -27.43 -14.79
C GLU A 396 30.82 -26.37 -13.74
N THR A 397 30.56 -26.64 -12.46
CA THR A 397 30.81 -25.68 -11.36
C THR A 397 32.28 -25.28 -11.23
N LYS A 398 33.21 -26.13 -11.68
CA LYS A 398 34.64 -25.78 -11.77
C LYS A 398 34.97 -24.80 -12.90
N ARG A 399 34.23 -24.82 -14.01
CA ARG A 399 34.38 -23.84 -15.10
C ARG A 399 33.70 -22.52 -14.76
N GLU A 400 32.48 -22.57 -14.23
CA GLU A 400 31.79 -21.40 -13.66
C GLU A 400 32.67 -20.68 -12.63
N LEU A 401 33.32 -21.42 -11.72
CA LEU A 401 34.23 -20.84 -10.73
C LEU A 401 35.47 -20.19 -11.36
N THR A 402 36.08 -20.77 -12.41
CA THR A 402 37.20 -20.13 -13.12
C THR A 402 36.76 -18.88 -13.89
N GLU A 403 35.59 -18.89 -14.52
CA GLU A 403 35.04 -17.74 -15.24
C GLU A 403 34.73 -16.58 -14.27
N VAL A 404 34.19 -16.88 -13.07
CA VAL A 404 33.99 -15.89 -12.01
C VAL A 404 35.32 -15.36 -11.46
N GLN A 405 36.37 -16.19 -11.36
CA GLN A 405 37.70 -15.74 -10.96
C GLN A 405 38.34 -14.80 -12.01
N GLU A 406 38.23 -15.14 -13.30
CA GLU A 406 38.71 -14.28 -14.39
C GLU A 406 37.94 -12.94 -14.43
N ALA A 407 36.61 -12.97 -14.28
CA ALA A 407 35.78 -11.77 -14.18
C ALA A 407 36.15 -10.90 -12.97
N HIS A 408 36.45 -11.50 -11.81
CA HIS A 408 36.89 -10.77 -10.62
C HIS A 408 38.24 -10.08 -10.83
N MET A 409 39.21 -10.75 -11.47
CA MET A 409 40.49 -10.13 -11.84
C MET A 409 40.32 -8.99 -12.84
N GLY A 410 39.38 -9.12 -13.79
CA GLY A 410 38.98 -8.02 -14.68
C GLY A 410 38.38 -6.82 -13.93
N GLY A 411 37.54 -7.08 -12.93
CA GLY A 411 36.99 -6.05 -12.04
C GLY A 411 38.07 -5.30 -11.25
N GLN A 412 39.02 -6.00 -10.64
CA GLN A 412 40.16 -5.38 -9.95
C GLN A 412 41.02 -4.49 -10.87
N ALA A 413 41.21 -4.91 -12.13
CA ALA A 413 41.91 -4.10 -13.13
C ALA A 413 41.14 -2.80 -13.46
N ALA A 414 39.80 -2.85 -13.53
CA ALA A 414 38.97 -1.65 -13.72
C ALA A 414 39.04 -0.72 -12.49
N ASP A 415 38.94 -1.25 -11.27
CA ASP A 415 39.02 -0.46 -10.03
C ASP A 415 40.37 0.27 -9.88
N THR A 416 41.49 -0.39 -10.17
CA THR A 416 42.80 0.27 -10.12
C THR A 416 42.93 1.38 -11.18
N MET A 417 42.29 1.22 -12.35
CA MET A 417 42.21 2.28 -13.37
C MET A 417 41.34 3.46 -12.90
N VAL A 418 40.19 3.20 -12.26
CA VAL A 418 39.30 4.22 -11.68
C VAL A 418 40.00 4.99 -10.56
N GLN A 419 40.69 4.29 -9.64
CA GLN A 419 41.52 4.94 -8.62
C GLN A 419 42.63 5.82 -9.24
N GLY A 420 43.21 5.39 -10.36
CA GLY A 420 44.16 6.19 -11.14
C GLY A 420 43.56 7.47 -11.75
N VAL A 421 42.29 7.43 -12.18
CA VAL A 421 41.54 8.63 -12.62
C VAL A 421 41.25 9.56 -11.44
N ILE A 422 40.77 9.03 -10.32
CA ILE A 422 40.45 9.80 -9.11
C ILE A 422 41.69 10.56 -8.60
N ARG A 423 42.85 9.90 -8.54
CA ARG A 423 44.11 10.55 -8.12
C ARG A 423 44.54 11.71 -9.03
N ARG A 424 44.29 11.63 -10.35
CA ARG A 424 44.55 12.76 -11.28
C ARG A 424 43.62 13.93 -11.00
N LEU A 425 42.31 13.67 -10.88
CA LEU A 425 41.31 14.71 -10.58
C LEU A 425 41.56 15.36 -9.21
N GLN A 426 42.06 14.62 -8.21
CA GLN A 426 42.48 15.18 -6.93
C GLN A 426 43.69 16.11 -7.05
N LEU A 427 44.67 15.78 -7.91
CA LEU A 427 45.83 16.63 -8.19
C LEU A 427 45.42 17.92 -8.93
N GLU A 428 44.58 17.81 -9.96
CA GLU A 428 44.08 18.94 -10.74
C GLU A 428 43.25 19.91 -9.87
N ASN A 429 42.36 19.39 -9.00
CA ASN A 429 41.62 20.22 -8.05
C ASN A 429 42.53 20.93 -7.04
N ARG A 430 43.60 20.28 -6.59
CA ARG A 430 44.61 20.91 -5.72
C ARG A 430 45.32 22.05 -6.44
N GLU A 431 45.80 21.83 -7.65
CA GLU A 431 46.42 22.90 -8.45
C GLU A 431 45.46 24.06 -8.71
N LEU A 432 44.18 23.78 -8.94
CA LEU A 432 43.15 24.82 -9.12
C LEU A 432 42.91 25.61 -7.82
N GLY A 433 42.93 24.97 -6.66
CA GLY A 433 42.88 25.64 -5.36
C GLY A 433 44.10 26.53 -5.11
N GLU A 434 45.30 26.05 -5.42
CA GLU A 434 46.54 26.84 -5.31
C GLU A 434 46.52 28.05 -6.27
N LYS A 435 46.02 27.88 -7.51
CA LYS A 435 45.79 28.98 -8.48
C LYS A 435 44.72 29.98 -8.02
N GLN A 436 43.66 29.52 -7.35
CA GLN A 436 42.64 30.40 -6.75
C GLN A 436 43.21 31.22 -5.59
N GLY A 437 44.05 30.64 -4.73
CA GLY A 437 44.72 31.35 -3.64
C GLY A 437 45.52 32.55 -4.15
N ILE A 438 46.40 32.32 -5.12
CA ILE A 438 47.22 33.38 -5.76
C ILE A 438 46.34 34.50 -6.36
N LEU A 439 45.21 34.15 -6.98
CA LEU A 439 44.27 35.14 -7.50
C LEU A 439 43.57 35.94 -6.39
N THR A 440 43.22 35.31 -5.26
CA THR A 440 42.63 36.03 -4.12
C THR A 440 43.61 36.98 -3.43
N GLU A 441 44.90 36.62 -3.35
CA GLU A 441 45.96 37.50 -2.84
C GLU A 441 46.13 38.74 -3.73
N ALA A 442 46.23 38.55 -5.05
CA ALA A 442 46.30 39.66 -6.02
C ALA A 442 45.06 40.58 -5.96
N LEU A 443 43.86 40.00 -5.75
CA LEU A 443 42.63 40.77 -5.56
C LEU A 443 42.56 41.48 -4.21
N SER A 444 43.26 41.02 -3.18
CA SER A 444 43.40 41.77 -1.92
C SER A 444 44.36 42.96 -2.10
N SER A 445 45.55 42.75 -2.68
CA SER A 445 46.54 43.81 -2.94
C SER A 445 45.97 44.98 -3.76
N THR A 446 45.31 44.69 -4.89
CA THR A 446 44.67 45.72 -5.73
C THR A 446 43.53 46.47 -5.02
N ARG A 447 42.81 45.84 -4.06
CA ARG A 447 41.83 46.53 -3.21
C ARG A 447 42.48 47.48 -2.21
N GLU A 448 43.71 47.20 -1.76
CA GLU A 448 44.44 48.08 -0.85
C GLU A 448 45.03 49.30 -1.57
N GLU A 449 45.52 49.12 -2.80
CA GLU A 449 45.90 50.21 -3.69
C GLU A 449 44.70 51.15 -3.96
N LEU A 450 43.54 50.59 -4.31
CA LEU A 450 42.30 51.36 -4.50
C LEU A 450 41.85 52.09 -3.21
N ARG A 451 42.06 51.49 -2.03
CA ARG A 451 41.79 52.12 -0.73
C ARG A 451 42.72 53.32 -0.49
N ALA A 452 44.01 53.18 -0.79
CA ALA A 452 45.00 54.25 -0.66
C ALA A 452 44.71 55.43 -1.61
N ILE A 453 44.30 55.14 -2.85
CA ILE A 453 43.83 56.15 -3.81
C ILE A 453 42.56 56.85 -3.29
N GLY A 454 41.62 56.11 -2.70
CA GLY A 454 40.42 56.66 -2.05
C GLY A 454 40.75 57.67 -0.95
N CYS A 455 41.72 57.37 -0.08
CA CYS A 455 42.19 58.31 0.95
C CYS A 455 42.72 59.61 0.33
N HIS A 456 43.58 59.52 -0.69
CA HIS A 456 44.13 60.70 -1.38
C HIS A 456 43.03 61.57 -2.01
N ILE A 457 41.96 60.97 -2.55
CA ILE A 457 40.79 61.72 -3.05
C ILE A 457 40.11 62.49 -1.92
N THR A 458 39.86 61.86 -0.76
CA THR A 458 39.22 62.55 0.38
C THR A 458 40.06 63.69 0.96
N GLU A 459 41.40 63.59 0.94
CA GLU A 459 42.30 64.68 1.34
C GLU A 459 42.23 65.87 0.37
N LEU A 460 42.18 65.60 -0.94
CA LEU A 460 41.98 66.62 -1.97
C LEU A 460 40.59 67.28 -1.88
N GLU A 461 39.54 66.52 -1.56
CA GLU A 461 38.19 67.07 -1.32
C GLU A 461 38.13 67.92 -0.05
N SER A 462 38.83 67.54 1.02
CA SER A 462 38.95 68.36 2.24
C SER A 462 39.64 69.70 1.94
N SER A 463 40.66 69.68 1.08
CA SER A 463 41.39 70.86 0.62
C SER A 463 40.53 71.76 -0.29
N LEU A 464 39.77 71.15 -1.20
CA LEU A 464 38.86 71.88 -2.08
C LEU A 464 37.69 72.51 -1.31
N THR A 465 37.16 71.83 -0.29
CA THR A 465 36.07 72.36 0.55
C THR A 465 36.54 73.48 1.47
N SER A 466 37.78 73.47 1.98
CA SER A 466 38.34 74.63 2.69
C SER A 466 38.50 75.84 1.76
N SER A 467 38.96 75.63 0.51
CA SER A 467 39.02 76.68 -0.51
C SER A 467 37.63 77.26 -0.81
N ARG A 468 36.62 76.41 -1.08
CA ARG A 468 35.23 76.86 -1.33
C ARG A 468 34.60 77.60 -0.16
N ARG A 469 34.95 77.29 1.09
CA ARG A 469 34.50 78.07 2.27
C ARG A 469 35.05 79.49 2.25
N SER A 470 36.32 79.69 1.87
CA SER A 470 36.88 81.03 1.70
C SER A 470 36.19 81.81 0.56
N GLU A 471 35.87 81.14 -0.55
CA GLU A 471 35.13 81.75 -1.66
C GLU A 471 33.70 82.15 -1.25
N ALA A 472 33.01 81.30 -0.48
CA ALA A 472 31.68 81.59 0.05
C ALA A 472 31.68 82.83 0.95
N THR A 473 32.68 83.00 1.82
CA THR A 473 32.79 84.20 2.66
C THR A 473 33.01 85.50 1.86
N PHE A 474 33.63 85.45 0.67
CA PHE A 474 33.66 86.60 -0.25
C PHE A 474 32.35 86.80 -1.00
N ARG A 475 31.64 85.71 -1.34
CA ARG A 475 30.37 85.76 -2.10
C ARG A 475 29.18 86.24 -1.25
N GLU A 476 29.20 86.01 0.05
CA GLU A 476 28.16 86.48 0.98
C GLU A 476 28.23 88.00 1.18
N GLN A 477 29.44 88.59 1.15
CA GLN A 477 29.67 90.04 1.15
C GLN A 477 29.05 90.76 -0.08
N LEU A 478 28.68 90.02 -1.13
CA LEU A 478 28.14 90.56 -2.39
C LEU A 478 26.60 90.46 -2.51
N LYS A 479 25.90 89.77 -1.59
CA LYS A 479 24.46 89.46 -1.73
C LYS A 479 23.48 90.46 -1.10
N GLY A 480 23.93 91.63 -0.68
CA GLY A 480 23.12 92.65 0.00
C GLY A 480 22.08 93.42 -0.85
N ALA A 481 21.59 92.86 -1.97
CA ALA A 481 20.61 93.51 -2.88
C ALA A 481 19.81 92.49 -3.73
N GLY A 482 18.55 92.80 -4.11
CA GLY A 482 17.67 91.94 -4.94
C GLY A 482 16.28 92.55 -5.24
N LEU A 483 15.40 91.90 -6.04
CA LEU A 483 13.99 92.31 -6.35
C LEU A 483 13.20 91.31 -7.26
N LEU A 484 11.83 91.41 -7.26
CA LEU A 484 10.78 91.03 -8.28
C LEU A 484 9.76 89.87 -8.04
N GLU A 485 8.44 90.17 -8.11
CA GLU A 485 7.27 89.26 -8.35
C GLU A 485 6.00 90.04 -8.87
N SER A 486 5.01 89.35 -9.51
CA SER A 486 3.53 89.63 -9.60
C SER A 486 2.84 89.62 -11.00
N ARG A 487 1.78 88.78 -11.21
CA ARG A 487 0.53 89.10 -11.99
C ARG A 487 -0.53 87.95 -12.14
N ASP A 488 -1.76 88.35 -12.53
CA ASP A 488 -2.89 87.64 -13.23
C ASP A 488 -4.13 87.11 -12.46
N GLN A 489 -5.34 87.56 -12.88
CA GLN A 489 -6.73 87.16 -12.50
C GLN A 489 -7.81 87.91 -13.38
N GLN A 490 -8.93 87.27 -13.82
CA GLN A 490 -10.32 87.81 -14.08
C GLN A 490 -11.17 87.08 -15.20
N SER A 491 -12.50 87.37 -15.25
CA SER A 491 -13.62 86.85 -16.13
C SER A 491 -14.24 85.46 -15.77
N GLU A 492 -15.53 85.10 -16.01
CA GLU A 492 -16.69 85.70 -16.75
C GLU A 492 -18.10 85.09 -16.31
N GLU A 493 -19.28 85.70 -16.61
CA GLU A 493 -20.65 85.26 -16.09
C GLU A 493 -21.91 85.86 -16.86
N LEU A 494 -23.15 85.24 -16.83
CA LEU A 494 -24.58 85.81 -16.88
C LEU A 494 -25.76 85.22 -17.80
N GLN A 495 -27.06 85.49 -17.43
CA GLN A 495 -28.36 85.69 -18.23
C GLN A 495 -29.65 84.77 -18.08
N ALA A 496 -30.86 85.20 -18.58
CA ALA A 496 -32.28 84.65 -18.45
C ALA A 496 -33.28 85.22 -19.55
N GLY A 497 -34.62 85.01 -19.73
CA GLY A 497 -35.78 84.22 -19.14
C GLY A 497 -37.22 84.71 -19.62
N LEU A 498 -38.37 84.08 -19.18
CA LEU A 498 -39.82 84.59 -19.03
C LEU A 498 -41.04 84.35 -20.02
N GLN A 499 -42.29 84.19 -19.43
CA GLN A 499 -43.72 84.63 -19.77
C GLN A 499 -44.59 84.11 -21.00
N SER A 500 -45.95 84.25 -21.15
CA SER A 500 -47.20 84.31 -20.29
C SER A 500 -48.61 84.43 -21.05
N THR A 501 -49.79 84.20 -20.38
CA THR A 501 -51.26 84.57 -20.69
C THR A 501 -52.09 83.94 -21.87
N GLU A 502 -53.46 84.04 -22.08
CA GLU A 502 -54.78 83.96 -21.32
C GLU A 502 -56.08 83.97 -22.25
N ARG A 503 -57.30 83.46 -21.83
CA ARG A 503 -58.69 83.74 -22.41
C ARG A 503 -59.97 83.13 -21.68
N GLY A 504 -60.83 83.90 -20.98
CA GLY A 504 -62.34 83.78 -20.96
C GLY A 504 -63.12 82.62 -20.23
N PRO A 505 -63.77 82.81 -19.04
CA PRO A 505 -64.12 81.71 -18.11
C PRO A 505 -65.21 80.65 -18.41
N SER A 506 -66.37 80.96 -19.00
CA SER A 506 -67.53 80.01 -18.97
C SER A 506 -67.53 79.00 -20.13
N ALA A 507 -67.20 79.45 -21.34
CA ALA A 507 -66.85 78.53 -22.43
C ALA A 507 -65.60 77.71 -22.07
N LEU A 508 -64.63 78.33 -21.38
CA LEU A 508 -63.52 77.60 -20.75
C LEU A 508 -63.99 76.56 -19.73
N ALA A 509 -65.08 76.73 -18.99
CA ALA A 509 -65.47 75.74 -17.99
C ALA A 509 -65.82 74.39 -18.65
N LEU A 510 -66.77 74.38 -19.58
CA LEU A 510 -67.14 73.15 -20.30
C LEU A 510 -66.05 72.70 -21.28
N GLN A 511 -65.35 73.61 -21.97
CA GLN A 511 -64.28 73.21 -22.87
C GLN A 511 -63.05 72.70 -22.11
N ALA A 512 -62.64 73.32 -21.00
CA ALA A 512 -61.56 72.80 -20.16
C ALA A 512 -61.97 71.51 -19.45
N GLN A 513 -63.24 71.32 -19.08
CA GLN A 513 -63.71 70.05 -18.52
C GLN A 513 -63.69 68.93 -19.59
N LEU A 514 -64.12 69.21 -20.82
CA LEU A 514 -63.99 68.26 -21.93
C LEU A 514 -62.52 68.01 -22.30
N GLU A 515 -61.69 69.05 -22.34
CA GLU A 515 -60.25 68.94 -22.56
C GLU A 515 -59.56 68.20 -21.41
N LEU A 516 -60.00 68.33 -20.16
CA LEU A 516 -59.49 67.58 -19.02
C LEU A 516 -59.87 66.11 -19.15
N HIS A 517 -61.10 65.78 -19.52
CA HIS A 517 -61.49 64.40 -19.81
C HIS A 517 -60.75 63.84 -21.03
N VAL A 518 -60.48 64.62 -22.08
CA VAL A 518 -59.66 64.20 -23.24
C VAL A 518 -58.18 64.04 -22.86
N LYS A 519 -57.62 64.95 -22.06
CA LYS A 519 -56.25 64.87 -21.53
C LYS A 519 -56.10 63.66 -20.62
N GLU A 520 -57.07 63.39 -19.75
CA GLU A 520 -57.08 62.24 -18.85
C GLU A 520 -57.28 60.92 -19.60
N VAL A 521 -58.18 60.87 -20.59
CA VAL A 521 -58.29 59.71 -21.49
C VAL A 521 -56.99 59.51 -22.28
N SER A 522 -56.32 60.57 -22.72
CA SER A 522 -55.01 60.45 -23.40
C SER A 522 -53.91 59.98 -22.45
N ARG A 523 -53.90 60.43 -21.19
CA ARG A 523 -52.98 60.00 -20.12
C ARG A 523 -53.17 58.51 -19.82
N LEU A 524 -54.41 58.09 -19.63
CA LEU A 524 -54.77 56.68 -19.42
C LEU A 524 -54.50 55.82 -20.66
N GLN A 525 -54.62 56.36 -21.87
CA GLN A 525 -54.20 55.67 -23.11
C GLN A 525 -52.68 55.51 -23.18
N THR A 526 -51.88 56.53 -22.84
CA THR A 526 -50.42 56.42 -22.77
C THR A 526 -49.98 55.44 -21.67
N GLU A 527 -50.57 55.52 -20.48
CA GLU A 527 -50.28 54.60 -19.37
C GLU A 527 -50.69 53.16 -19.72
N ALA A 528 -51.81 52.96 -20.44
CA ALA A 528 -52.17 51.64 -20.95
C ALA A 528 -51.21 51.15 -22.05
N VAL A 529 -50.61 52.02 -22.88
CA VAL A 529 -49.53 51.64 -23.81
C VAL A 529 -48.28 51.25 -23.02
N ASP A 530 -47.81 52.08 -22.09
CA ASP A 530 -46.62 51.83 -21.28
C ASP A 530 -46.74 50.54 -20.45
N LEU A 531 -47.91 50.28 -19.85
CA LEU A 531 -48.18 49.02 -19.14
C LEU A 531 -48.17 47.81 -20.08
N ARG A 532 -48.70 47.94 -21.31
CA ARG A 532 -48.61 46.85 -22.32
C ARG A 532 -47.16 46.61 -22.77
N CYS A 533 -46.37 47.65 -22.96
CA CYS A 533 -44.93 47.52 -23.25
C CYS A 533 -44.20 46.82 -22.09
N ARG A 534 -44.41 47.27 -20.84
CA ARG A 534 -43.82 46.65 -19.64
C ARG A 534 -44.22 45.17 -19.49
N VAL A 535 -45.47 44.82 -19.76
CA VAL A 535 -45.92 43.41 -19.74
C VAL A 535 -45.25 42.60 -20.85
N GLN A 536 -45.08 43.15 -22.06
CA GLN A 536 -44.33 42.47 -23.13
C GLN A 536 -42.84 42.31 -22.80
N ASP A 537 -42.22 43.29 -22.16
CA ASP A 537 -40.81 43.22 -21.77
C ASP A 537 -40.60 42.23 -20.61
N LEU A 538 -41.47 42.23 -19.60
CA LEU A 538 -41.47 41.20 -18.55
C LEU A 538 -41.71 39.80 -19.12
N ALA A 539 -42.52 39.65 -20.17
CA ALA A 539 -42.69 38.37 -20.87
C ALA A 539 -41.42 37.94 -21.63
N LYS A 540 -40.69 38.88 -22.26
CA LYS A 540 -39.37 38.61 -22.88
C LYS A 540 -38.33 38.20 -21.85
N GLU A 541 -38.25 38.89 -20.71
CA GLU A 541 -37.33 38.52 -19.63
C GLU A 541 -37.71 37.17 -18.98
N LYS A 542 -39.01 36.85 -18.84
CA LYS A 542 -39.44 35.51 -18.41
C LYS A 542 -38.96 34.43 -19.39
N LEU A 543 -39.14 34.64 -20.70
CA LEU A 543 -38.69 33.67 -21.72
C LEU A 543 -37.16 33.51 -21.74
N LYS A 544 -36.39 34.59 -21.55
CA LYS A 544 -34.93 34.53 -21.40
C LYS A 544 -34.53 33.73 -20.15
N ALA A 545 -35.16 34.00 -19.01
CA ALA A 545 -34.90 33.29 -17.77
C ALA A 545 -35.25 31.80 -17.87
N GLN A 546 -36.34 31.46 -18.57
CA GLN A 546 -36.71 30.07 -18.83
C GLN A 546 -35.70 29.36 -19.76
N ALA A 547 -35.28 29.99 -20.86
CA ALA A 547 -34.24 29.41 -21.72
C ALA A 547 -32.88 29.28 -21.02
N GLN A 548 -32.56 30.17 -20.07
CA GLN A 548 -31.37 30.05 -19.22
C GLN A 548 -31.50 28.90 -18.21
N LEU A 549 -32.69 28.62 -17.70
CA LEU A 549 -32.96 27.46 -16.85
C LEU A 549 -32.82 26.15 -17.64
N GLU A 550 -33.45 26.06 -18.82
CA GLU A 550 -33.37 24.88 -19.71
C GLU A 550 -31.91 24.54 -20.08
N VAL A 551 -31.08 25.55 -20.37
CA VAL A 551 -29.63 25.38 -20.62
C VAL A 551 -28.86 24.98 -19.35
N ALA A 552 -29.22 25.52 -18.18
CA ALA A 552 -28.61 25.13 -16.92
C ALA A 552 -28.94 23.68 -16.56
N GLU A 553 -30.19 23.26 -16.72
CA GLU A 553 -30.67 21.90 -16.49
C GLU A 553 -29.97 20.90 -17.42
N ALA A 554 -29.89 21.18 -18.73
CA ALA A 554 -29.13 20.36 -19.68
C ALA A 554 -27.65 20.24 -19.28
N SER A 555 -26.98 21.33 -18.88
CA SER A 555 -25.59 21.28 -18.40
C SER A 555 -25.42 20.49 -17.09
N CYS A 556 -26.45 20.42 -16.25
CA CYS A 556 -26.46 19.57 -15.06
C CYS A 556 -26.65 18.09 -15.41
N GLU A 557 -27.37 17.77 -16.49
CA GLU A 557 -27.51 16.39 -16.99
C GLU A 557 -26.22 15.91 -17.66
N GLU A 558 -25.55 16.77 -18.45
CA GLU A 558 -24.21 16.51 -18.98
C GLU A 558 -23.23 16.22 -17.83
N LEU A 559 -23.18 17.07 -16.79
CA LEU A 559 -22.31 16.89 -15.63
C LEU A 559 -22.63 15.61 -14.83
N LYS A 560 -23.91 15.23 -14.67
CA LYS A 560 -24.28 13.93 -14.08
C LYS A 560 -23.73 12.78 -14.93
N SER A 561 -23.94 12.81 -16.25
CA SER A 561 -23.48 11.75 -17.15
C SER A 561 -21.95 11.58 -17.15
N LEU A 562 -21.20 12.68 -17.08
CA LEU A 562 -19.74 12.65 -16.92
C LEU A 562 -19.32 12.13 -15.55
N THR A 563 -20.05 12.49 -14.49
CA THR A 563 -19.81 11.98 -13.13
C THR A 563 -20.02 10.47 -13.05
N ASP A 564 -21.08 9.95 -13.67
CA ASP A 564 -21.40 8.52 -13.66
C ASP A 564 -20.46 7.72 -14.59
N GLN A 565 -20.00 8.31 -15.69
CA GLN A 565 -18.89 7.76 -16.49
C GLN A 565 -17.60 7.66 -15.66
N LEU A 566 -17.22 8.71 -14.92
CA LEU A 566 -16.04 8.69 -14.05
C LEU A 566 -16.15 7.67 -12.91
N LYS A 567 -17.33 7.52 -12.28
CA LYS A 567 -17.60 6.43 -11.33
C LYS A 567 -17.33 5.06 -11.96
N SER A 568 -17.93 4.78 -13.13
CA SER A 568 -17.76 3.49 -13.80
C SER A 568 -16.30 3.20 -14.18
N GLN A 569 -15.51 4.23 -14.50
CA GLN A 569 -14.07 4.09 -14.75
C GLN A 569 -13.28 3.80 -13.47
N VAL A 570 -13.61 4.45 -12.36
CA VAL A 570 -12.99 4.19 -11.04
C VAL A 570 -13.37 2.81 -10.52
N GLU A 571 -14.64 2.39 -10.65
CA GLU A 571 -15.12 1.06 -10.28
C GLU A 571 -14.41 -0.04 -11.08
N GLU A 572 -14.27 0.13 -12.40
CA GLU A 572 -13.55 -0.80 -13.28
C GLU A 572 -12.03 -0.82 -13.01
N LEU A 573 -11.41 0.33 -12.68
CA LEU A 573 -10.01 0.38 -12.25
C LEU A 573 -9.80 -0.31 -10.90
N ASN A 574 -10.66 -0.07 -9.91
CA ASN A 574 -10.64 -0.75 -8.62
C ASN A 574 -10.82 -2.26 -8.79
N ARG A 575 -11.75 -2.69 -9.67
CA ARG A 575 -11.97 -4.10 -10.00
C ARG A 575 -10.72 -4.76 -10.60
N ARG A 576 -9.97 -4.06 -11.45
CA ARG A 576 -8.68 -4.54 -11.98
C ARG A 576 -7.60 -4.57 -10.90
N HIS A 577 -7.49 -3.53 -10.08
CA HIS A 577 -6.48 -3.47 -9.02
C HIS A 577 -6.67 -4.58 -7.98
N VAL A 578 -7.91 -4.88 -7.59
CA VAL A 578 -8.23 -6.05 -6.74
C VAL A 578 -7.86 -7.36 -7.43
N GLN A 579 -8.10 -7.51 -8.74
CA GLN A 579 -7.66 -8.70 -9.49
C GLN A 579 -6.14 -8.81 -9.58
N GLU A 580 -5.41 -7.69 -9.71
CA GLU A 580 -3.96 -7.66 -9.68
C GLU A 580 -3.43 -8.04 -8.29
N ILE A 581 -3.98 -7.47 -7.20
CA ILE A 581 -3.62 -7.83 -5.82
C ILE A 581 -3.81 -9.34 -5.58
N LEU A 582 -4.97 -9.90 -5.97
CA LEU A 582 -5.23 -11.34 -5.81
C LEU A 582 -4.25 -12.20 -6.64
N LEU A 583 -3.86 -11.77 -7.83
CA LEU A 583 -2.84 -12.44 -8.65
C LEU A 583 -1.42 -12.26 -8.12
N HIS A 584 -1.15 -11.24 -7.31
CA HIS A 584 0.11 -11.07 -6.58
C HIS A 584 0.13 -11.98 -5.33
N GLN A 585 -0.93 -11.97 -4.53
CA GLN A 585 -1.08 -12.87 -3.37
C GLN A 585 -0.97 -14.34 -3.77
N GLN A 586 -1.62 -14.77 -4.86
CA GLN A 586 -1.48 -16.15 -5.38
C GLN A 586 -0.06 -16.49 -5.89
N ARG A 587 0.76 -15.49 -6.21
CA ARG A 587 2.19 -15.71 -6.55
C ARG A 587 3.06 -15.74 -5.31
N GLU A 588 2.73 -14.92 -4.31
CA GLU A 588 3.39 -14.91 -3.00
C GLU A 588 3.15 -16.24 -2.28
N GLU A 589 1.90 -16.72 -2.19
CA GLU A 589 1.54 -18.07 -1.70
C GLU A 589 2.30 -19.19 -2.44
N MET A 590 2.39 -19.13 -3.78
CA MET A 590 3.15 -20.11 -4.55
C MET A 590 4.66 -20.04 -4.25
N LEU A 591 5.24 -18.84 -4.19
CA LEU A 591 6.66 -18.65 -3.87
C LEU A 591 6.98 -19.08 -2.44
N GLU A 592 6.09 -18.83 -1.46
CA GLU A 592 6.23 -19.34 -0.10
C GLU A 592 6.27 -20.88 -0.09
N THR A 593 5.40 -21.56 -0.85
CA THR A 593 5.47 -23.04 -0.94
C THR A 593 6.71 -23.55 -1.68
N GLU A 594 7.25 -22.81 -2.65
CA GLU A 594 8.52 -23.14 -3.33
C GLU A 594 9.73 -22.88 -2.40
N GLU A 595 9.70 -21.83 -1.58
CA GLU A 595 10.72 -21.56 -0.55
C GLU A 595 10.68 -22.56 0.60
N GLU A 596 9.49 -23.00 1.06
CA GLU A 596 9.35 -24.10 2.02
C GLU A 596 9.92 -25.41 1.45
N ALA A 597 9.58 -25.76 0.20
CA ALA A 597 10.10 -26.93 -0.47
C ALA A 597 11.64 -26.89 -0.61
N HIS A 598 12.20 -25.77 -1.09
CA HIS A 598 13.64 -25.60 -1.19
C HIS A 598 14.34 -25.50 0.17
N SER A 599 13.67 -25.03 1.22
CA SER A 599 14.18 -25.05 2.60
C SER A 599 14.30 -26.48 3.13
N LEU A 600 13.32 -27.34 2.85
CA LEU A 600 13.34 -28.78 3.15
C LEU A 600 14.40 -29.52 2.34
N GLU A 601 14.52 -29.29 1.03
CA GLU A 601 15.59 -29.84 0.19
C GLU A 601 16.97 -29.40 0.69
N SER A 602 17.12 -28.11 1.04
CA SER A 602 18.34 -27.55 1.60
C SER A 602 18.66 -28.13 2.98
N ALA A 603 17.65 -28.45 3.81
CA ALA A 603 17.84 -29.15 5.09
C ALA A 603 18.39 -30.56 4.85
N SER A 604 17.75 -31.35 3.97
CA SER A 604 18.24 -32.67 3.57
C SER A 604 19.68 -32.61 3.01
N CYS A 605 19.99 -31.64 2.14
CA CYS A 605 21.34 -31.47 1.60
C CYS A 605 22.37 -31.06 2.68
N ARG A 606 21.96 -30.33 3.73
CA ARG A 606 22.82 -29.99 4.88
C ARG A 606 23.10 -31.22 5.74
N GLU A 607 22.10 -32.07 5.98
CA GLU A 607 22.29 -33.35 6.69
C GLU A 607 23.23 -34.31 5.92
N GLU A 608 23.04 -34.46 4.60
CA GLU A 608 23.96 -35.24 3.76
C GLU A 608 25.38 -34.67 3.78
N LEU A 609 25.52 -33.34 3.70
CA LEU A 609 26.82 -32.67 3.77
C LEU A 609 27.53 -32.92 5.11
N ASP A 610 26.80 -32.90 6.23
CA ASP A 610 27.37 -33.12 7.56
C ASP A 610 27.74 -34.59 7.79
N VAL A 611 26.97 -35.55 7.27
CA VAL A 611 27.35 -36.97 7.21
C VAL A 611 28.61 -37.16 6.37
N LEU A 612 28.76 -36.44 5.26
CA LEU A 612 29.98 -36.46 4.44
C LEU A 612 31.18 -35.80 5.12
N LYS A 613 31.00 -34.69 5.86
CA LYS A 613 32.06 -34.08 6.69
C LYS A 613 32.57 -35.06 7.74
N GLN A 614 31.67 -35.67 8.54
CA GLN A 614 32.05 -36.67 9.55
C GLN A 614 32.77 -37.89 8.95
N ARG A 615 32.44 -38.25 7.69
CA ARG A 615 33.15 -39.32 6.97
C ARG A 615 34.53 -38.88 6.47
N LEU A 616 34.68 -37.64 6.02
CA LEU A 616 35.97 -37.05 5.63
C LEU A 616 36.89 -36.85 6.84
N GLU A 617 36.36 -36.40 7.98
CA GLU A 617 37.11 -36.27 9.24
C GLU A 617 37.62 -37.64 9.73
N ARG A 618 36.79 -38.68 9.65
CA ARG A 618 37.18 -40.06 9.96
C ARG A 618 38.28 -40.57 9.03
N LEU A 619 38.13 -40.37 7.71
CA LEU A 619 39.15 -40.73 6.72
C LEU A 619 40.45 -39.90 6.91
N ALA A 620 40.35 -38.66 7.39
CA ALA A 620 41.51 -37.83 7.70
C ALA A 620 42.24 -38.30 8.97
N LEU A 621 41.51 -38.82 9.97
CA LEU A 621 42.09 -39.49 11.14
C LEU A 621 42.76 -40.82 10.73
N GLU A 622 42.08 -41.68 9.96
CA GLU A 622 42.65 -42.92 9.42
C GLU A 622 43.90 -42.65 8.54
N HIS A 623 43.90 -41.56 7.77
CA HIS A 623 45.06 -41.10 7.01
C HIS A 623 46.18 -40.53 7.90
N ALA A 624 45.85 -39.82 8.98
CA ALA A 624 46.83 -39.32 9.94
C ALA A 624 47.49 -40.47 10.73
N GLU A 625 46.72 -41.49 11.13
CA GLU A 625 47.22 -42.70 11.76
C GLU A 625 48.13 -43.49 10.81
N THR A 626 47.69 -43.77 9.58
CA THR A 626 48.53 -44.47 8.59
C THR A 626 49.77 -43.67 8.18
N LYS A 627 49.69 -42.33 8.13
CA LYS A 627 50.86 -41.47 7.98
C LYS A 627 51.80 -41.53 9.18
N ALA A 628 51.30 -41.58 10.41
CA ALA A 628 52.12 -41.75 11.61
C ALA A 628 52.79 -43.13 11.68
N TYR A 629 52.10 -44.20 11.25
CA TYR A 629 52.69 -45.53 11.08
C TYR A 629 53.77 -45.54 9.99
N LEU A 630 53.55 -44.84 8.86
CA LEU A 630 54.55 -44.68 7.80
C LEU A 630 55.76 -43.88 8.29
N GLU A 631 55.53 -42.76 8.98
CA GLU A 631 56.59 -41.92 9.55
C GLU A 631 57.41 -42.72 10.56
N LYS A 632 56.77 -43.45 11.47
CA LYS A 632 57.44 -44.37 12.39
C LYS A 632 58.25 -45.45 11.66
N ALA A 633 57.70 -46.06 10.60
CA ALA A 633 58.45 -47.02 9.79
C ALA A 633 59.66 -46.34 9.09
N THR A 634 59.51 -45.11 8.60
CA THR A 634 60.63 -44.37 8.00
C THR A 634 61.69 -44.00 9.05
N THR A 635 61.32 -43.60 10.27
CA THR A 635 62.29 -43.36 11.36
C THR A 635 62.98 -44.65 11.77
N GLU A 636 62.26 -45.77 11.89
CA GLU A 636 62.87 -47.09 12.17
C GLU A 636 63.85 -47.49 11.05
N THR A 637 63.51 -47.28 9.77
CA THR A 637 64.47 -47.52 8.66
C THR A 637 65.62 -46.52 8.62
N ALA A 638 65.43 -45.27 9.06
CA ALA A 638 66.47 -44.26 9.12
C ALA A 638 67.44 -44.54 10.28
N GLU A 639 66.96 -44.94 11.46
CA GLU A 639 67.79 -45.42 12.55
C GLU A 639 68.55 -46.70 12.15
N LEU A 640 67.93 -47.61 11.38
CA LEU A 640 68.63 -48.77 10.82
C LEU A 640 69.68 -48.36 9.78
N GLY A 641 69.40 -47.36 8.96
CA GLY A 641 70.34 -46.76 8.00
C GLY A 641 71.52 -46.07 8.69
N ILE A 642 71.28 -45.33 9.77
CA ILE A 642 72.30 -44.70 10.62
C ILE A 642 73.13 -45.78 11.32
N ARG A 643 72.51 -46.83 11.88
CA ARG A 643 73.22 -47.97 12.48
C ARG A 643 74.11 -48.69 11.44
N VAL A 644 73.63 -48.91 10.21
CA VAL A 644 74.46 -49.45 9.12
C VAL A 644 75.57 -48.47 8.71
N GLY A 645 75.27 -47.17 8.64
CA GLY A 645 76.24 -46.12 8.30
C GLY A 645 77.39 -46.01 9.29
N GLY A 646 77.08 -45.98 10.59
CA GLY A 646 78.06 -46.05 11.68
C GLY A 646 78.92 -47.29 11.58
N LEU A 647 78.30 -48.48 11.47
CA LEU A 647 79.02 -49.74 11.28
C LEU A 647 79.90 -49.78 10.01
N THR A 648 79.56 -49.04 8.95
CA THR A 648 80.45 -48.88 7.78
C THR A 648 81.60 -47.89 8.02
N SER A 649 81.36 -46.77 8.72
CA SER A 649 82.42 -45.81 9.08
C SER A 649 83.40 -46.42 10.07
N GLU A 650 82.91 -47.04 11.14
CA GLU A 650 83.73 -47.77 12.12
C GLU A 650 84.56 -48.88 11.48
N LYS A 651 84.01 -49.60 10.51
CA LYS A 651 84.74 -50.60 9.72
C LYS A 651 85.86 -49.95 8.89
N GLU A 652 85.57 -48.88 8.17
CA GLU A 652 86.58 -48.20 7.33
C GLU A 652 87.65 -47.51 8.18
N GLU A 653 87.27 -46.95 9.32
CA GLU A 653 88.18 -46.47 10.36
C GLU A 653 88.95 -47.60 11.03
N ALA A 654 88.40 -48.80 11.22
CA ALA A 654 89.16 -49.93 11.75
C ALA A 654 90.22 -50.40 10.75
N TYR A 655 89.91 -50.44 9.45
CA TYR A 655 90.91 -50.65 8.39
C TYR A 655 91.94 -49.51 8.33
N GLY A 656 91.49 -48.26 8.46
CA GLY A 656 92.36 -47.09 8.53
C GLY A 656 93.28 -47.10 9.76
N ARG A 657 92.76 -47.43 10.95
CA ARG A 657 93.51 -47.57 12.19
C ARG A 657 94.46 -48.77 12.14
N LEU A 658 94.11 -49.89 11.50
CA LEU A 658 95.05 -50.98 11.24
C LEU A 658 96.19 -50.52 10.32
N GLN A 659 95.86 -49.86 9.20
CA GLN A 659 96.86 -49.33 8.26
C GLN A 659 97.76 -48.26 8.91
N VAL A 660 97.19 -47.40 9.77
CA VAL A 660 97.93 -46.44 10.58
C VAL A 660 98.77 -47.14 11.63
N LEU A 661 98.28 -48.17 12.33
CA LEU A 661 99.07 -48.94 13.30
C LEU A 661 100.18 -49.78 12.67
N GLU A 662 100.07 -50.17 11.39
CA GLU A 662 101.18 -50.73 10.61
C GLU A 662 102.22 -49.65 10.25
N GLN A 663 101.76 -48.47 9.80
CA GLN A 663 102.60 -47.30 9.54
C GLN A 663 103.21 -46.71 10.82
N GLU A 664 102.57 -46.87 11.97
CA GLU A 664 103.04 -46.47 13.28
C GLU A 664 103.90 -47.56 13.93
N ASN A 665 103.70 -48.85 13.70
CA ASN A 665 104.73 -49.83 14.08
C ASN A 665 106.04 -49.59 13.32
N THR A 666 105.96 -49.28 12.02
CA THR A 666 107.14 -48.99 11.20
C THR A 666 107.73 -47.59 11.40
N SER A 667 106.92 -46.60 11.80
CA SER A 667 107.40 -45.23 12.11
C SER A 667 107.72 -45.02 13.59
N LEU A 668 107.12 -45.72 14.55
CA LEU A 668 107.56 -45.74 15.96
C LEU A 668 108.86 -46.51 16.11
N HIS A 669 109.14 -47.54 15.31
CA HIS A 669 110.50 -48.09 15.22
C HIS A 669 111.55 -47.04 14.79
N LYS A 670 111.16 -46.05 13.96
CA LYS A 670 112.02 -44.94 13.53
C LYS A 670 111.96 -43.72 14.45
N ARG A 671 110.83 -43.50 15.14
CA ARG A 671 110.59 -42.37 16.06
C ARG A 671 111.06 -42.69 17.47
N LEU A 672 111.12 -43.95 17.90
CA LEU A 672 111.85 -44.33 19.12
C LEU A 672 113.35 -44.02 18.93
N GLN A 673 113.88 -44.16 17.71
CA GLN A 673 115.23 -43.73 17.30
C GLN A 673 115.38 -42.21 17.05
N GLN A 674 114.34 -41.38 17.24
CA GLN A 674 114.38 -39.92 16.98
C GLN A 674 113.76 -39.06 18.08
N ALA A 675 112.89 -39.62 18.94
CA ALA A 675 112.29 -38.94 20.09
C ALA A 675 113.32 -38.67 21.20
N GLU A 676 114.40 -39.48 21.24
CA GLU A 676 115.60 -39.19 22.03
C GLU A 676 116.30 -37.87 21.63
N ALA A 677 115.93 -37.25 20.50
CA ALA A 677 116.61 -36.08 19.95
C ALA A 677 115.78 -34.77 19.88
N LEU A 678 114.46 -34.77 20.13
CA LEU A 678 113.58 -33.62 19.80
C LEU A 678 112.67 -33.10 20.93
N SER A 679 113.14 -33.12 22.17
CA SER A 679 112.47 -32.49 23.34
C SER A 679 112.46 -30.94 23.34
N GLY A 680 112.54 -30.27 22.18
CA GLY A 680 113.01 -28.88 22.08
C GLY A 680 111.98 -27.79 21.72
N THR A 681 110.81 -28.11 21.19
CA THR A 681 109.94 -27.13 20.48
C THR A 681 108.69 -26.66 21.23
N VAL A 682 108.38 -27.24 22.39
CA VAL A 682 107.17 -26.96 23.19
C VAL A 682 106.87 -25.46 23.45
N PRO A 683 107.86 -24.58 23.76
CA PRO A 683 107.56 -23.20 24.18
C PRO A 683 106.83 -22.33 23.15
N GLN A 684 106.98 -22.62 21.85
CA GLN A 684 106.48 -21.74 20.77
C GLN A 684 104.96 -21.84 20.56
N LEU A 685 104.30 -22.89 21.05
CA LEU A 685 102.85 -23.06 20.93
C LEU A 685 102.08 -22.36 22.06
N GLN A 686 102.65 -22.28 23.26
CA GLN A 686 102.00 -21.64 24.43
C GLN A 686 101.81 -20.12 24.28
N GLU A 687 102.61 -19.46 23.44
CA GLU A 687 102.49 -18.01 23.23
C GLU A 687 101.38 -17.64 22.24
N ARG A 688 101.09 -18.52 21.27
CA ARG A 688 100.01 -18.30 20.28
C ARG A 688 98.61 -18.47 20.89
N LEU A 689 98.47 -19.32 21.90
CA LEU A 689 97.20 -19.56 22.60
C LEU A 689 96.69 -18.28 23.29
N LYS A 690 97.53 -17.65 24.11
CA LYS A 690 97.22 -16.42 24.86
C LYS A 690 96.74 -15.27 23.97
N GLN A 691 97.24 -15.19 22.73
CA GLN A 691 96.89 -14.14 21.78
C GLN A 691 95.50 -14.32 21.15
N ALA A 692 94.93 -15.53 21.19
CA ALA A 692 93.55 -15.80 20.81
C ALA A 692 92.57 -15.51 21.96
N GLU A 693 92.93 -15.90 23.19
CA GLU A 693 92.12 -15.72 24.40
C GLU A 693 91.71 -14.27 24.68
N VAL A 694 92.56 -13.29 24.31
CA VAL A 694 92.26 -11.86 24.48
C VAL A 694 91.18 -11.39 23.51
N ARG A 695 91.25 -11.78 22.23
CA ARG A 695 90.35 -11.28 21.17
C ARG A 695 88.91 -11.72 21.38
N ALA A 696 88.71 -13.02 21.68
CA ALA A 696 87.40 -13.57 21.99
C ALA A 696 86.72 -12.88 23.18
N ARG A 697 87.50 -12.26 24.08
CA ARG A 697 86.97 -11.54 25.25
C ARG A 697 86.39 -10.18 24.89
N GLU A 698 87.05 -9.45 23.99
CA GLU A 698 86.61 -8.14 23.49
C GLU A 698 85.35 -8.27 22.62
N GLU A 699 85.24 -9.36 21.85
CA GLU A 699 84.05 -9.73 21.07
C GLU A 699 82.86 -10.10 21.98
N VAL A 700 83.08 -10.88 23.04
CA VAL A 700 82.02 -11.25 24.00
C VAL A 700 81.48 -10.06 24.79
N ASP A 701 82.34 -9.14 25.23
CA ASP A 701 81.90 -7.97 26.01
C ASP A 701 81.17 -6.93 25.14
N THR A 702 81.49 -6.81 23.84
CA THR A 702 80.76 -5.96 22.90
C THR A 702 79.37 -6.51 22.55
N VAL A 703 79.25 -7.82 22.28
CA VAL A 703 77.94 -8.48 22.08
C VAL A 703 77.06 -8.39 23.34
N ARG A 704 77.64 -8.56 24.54
CA ARG A 704 76.88 -8.43 25.81
C ARG A 704 76.24 -7.04 25.96
N PHE A 705 76.94 -5.98 25.54
CA PHE A 705 76.39 -4.63 25.59
C PHE A 705 75.19 -4.47 24.64
N GLN A 706 75.29 -4.97 23.41
CA GLN A 706 74.18 -4.94 22.43
C GLN A 706 72.94 -5.67 22.96
N MET A 707 73.09 -6.93 23.40
CA MET A 707 72.00 -7.72 24.00
C MET A 707 71.35 -7.02 25.20
N SER A 708 72.11 -6.27 25.99
CA SER A 708 71.56 -5.52 27.13
C SER A 708 70.73 -4.30 26.74
N GLY A 709 71.05 -3.66 25.60
CA GLY A 709 70.26 -2.56 25.04
C GLY A 709 68.97 -3.06 24.37
N GLU A 710 69.05 -4.19 23.67
CA GLU A 710 67.90 -4.86 23.03
C GLU A 710 66.90 -5.38 24.07
N ALA A 711 67.37 -6.01 25.15
CA ALA A 711 66.52 -6.41 26.27
C ALA A 711 65.76 -5.21 26.89
N LEU A 712 66.42 -4.06 27.03
CA LEU A 712 65.81 -2.83 27.54
C LEU A 712 64.77 -2.23 26.59
N THR A 713 64.99 -2.29 25.27
CA THR A 713 63.99 -1.83 24.28
C THR A 713 62.77 -2.75 24.23
N LEU A 714 62.98 -4.07 24.24
CA LEU A 714 61.89 -5.06 24.31
C LEU A 714 61.07 -4.92 25.59
N GLN A 715 61.72 -4.70 26.75
CA GLN A 715 61.03 -4.49 28.02
C GLN A 715 60.16 -3.21 28.01
N ASN A 716 60.67 -2.11 27.44
CA ASN A 716 59.90 -0.87 27.28
C ASN A 716 58.70 -1.05 26.31
N GLN A 717 58.90 -1.77 25.20
CA GLN A 717 57.82 -2.08 24.25
C GLN A 717 56.71 -2.93 24.90
N LEU A 718 57.07 -3.96 25.67
CA LEU A 718 56.12 -4.74 26.47
C LEU A 718 55.34 -3.88 27.45
N GLN A 719 56.00 -2.92 28.11
CA GLN A 719 55.35 -2.05 29.08
C GLN A 719 54.37 -1.08 28.40
N CYS A 720 54.73 -0.49 27.25
CA CYS A 720 53.79 0.29 26.42
C CYS A 720 52.60 -0.55 25.95
N ALA A 721 52.84 -1.75 25.42
CA ALA A 721 51.78 -2.66 24.97
C ALA A 721 50.82 -3.07 26.10
N SER A 722 51.32 -3.24 27.32
CA SER A 722 50.46 -3.52 28.50
C SER A 722 49.55 -2.34 28.85
N GLY A 723 50.04 -1.10 28.79
CA GLY A 723 49.24 0.11 29.00
C GLY A 723 48.18 0.32 27.93
N GLU A 724 48.51 0.05 26.66
CA GLU A 724 47.51 0.03 25.58
C GLU A 724 46.43 -1.04 25.83
N LEU A 725 46.81 -2.26 26.21
CA LEU A 725 45.88 -3.35 26.50
C LEU A 725 44.93 -3.00 27.67
N GLU A 726 45.43 -2.36 28.72
CA GLU A 726 44.61 -1.87 29.83
C GLU A 726 43.63 -0.78 29.40
N SER A 727 44.06 0.17 28.55
CA SER A 727 43.17 1.21 28.01
C SER A 727 42.03 0.62 27.15
N VAL A 728 42.32 -0.43 26.36
CA VAL A 728 41.32 -1.15 25.56
C VAL A 728 40.37 -1.94 26.45
N ARG A 729 40.87 -2.60 27.50
CA ARG A 729 40.04 -3.30 28.50
C ARG A 729 39.09 -2.34 29.23
N GLN A 730 39.58 -1.17 29.64
CA GLN A 730 38.75 -0.15 30.29
C GLN A 730 37.66 0.38 29.34
N TRP A 731 38.01 0.67 28.09
CA TRP A 731 37.02 1.09 27.08
C TRP A 731 35.96 0.00 26.83
N HIS A 732 36.37 -1.26 26.68
CA HIS A 732 35.44 -2.38 26.49
C HIS A 732 34.54 -2.61 27.72
N ALA A 733 35.01 -2.33 28.94
CA ALA A 733 34.19 -2.40 30.14
C ALA A 733 33.09 -1.32 30.18
N VAL A 734 33.42 -0.09 29.77
CA VAL A 734 32.42 0.99 29.60
C VAL A 734 31.42 0.64 28.49
N GLU A 735 31.88 0.00 27.42
CA GLU A 735 31.03 -0.38 26.29
C GLU A 735 30.05 -1.53 26.61
N LEU A 736 30.48 -2.50 27.42
CA LEU A 736 29.60 -3.53 27.98
C LEU A 736 28.49 -2.92 28.87
N GLU A 737 28.78 -1.86 29.62
CA GLU A 737 27.78 -1.23 30.48
C GLU A 737 26.79 -0.36 29.69
N LYS A 738 27.22 0.27 28.59
CA LYS A 738 26.30 0.91 27.63
C LYS A 738 25.38 -0.10 26.96
N THR A 739 25.91 -1.23 26.46
CA THR A 739 25.11 -2.26 25.78
C THR A 739 24.08 -2.86 26.72
N ARG A 740 24.44 -3.18 27.98
CA ARG A 740 23.47 -3.53 29.05
C ARG A 740 22.42 -2.44 29.29
N GLY A 741 22.81 -1.18 29.27
CA GLY A 741 21.87 -0.05 29.39
C GLY A 741 20.89 0.06 28.21
N LEU A 742 21.29 -0.36 27.02
CA LEU A 742 20.42 -0.46 25.84
C LEU A 742 19.55 -1.72 25.89
N GLU A 743 20.08 -2.88 26.27
CA GLU A 743 19.33 -4.13 26.52
C GLU A 743 18.20 -3.91 27.54
N ALA A 744 18.49 -3.23 28.64
CA ALA A 744 17.49 -2.88 29.65
C ALA A 744 16.42 -1.90 29.13
N ARG A 745 16.77 -0.98 28.22
CA ARG A 745 15.81 -0.08 27.55
C ARG A 745 14.96 -0.82 26.52
N LEU A 746 15.54 -1.77 25.77
CA LEU A 746 14.80 -2.60 24.82
C LEU A 746 13.76 -3.45 25.55
N SER A 747 14.14 -4.13 26.64
CA SER A 747 13.20 -4.89 27.48
C SER A 747 12.08 -4.02 28.06
N GLN A 748 12.37 -2.76 28.44
CA GLN A 748 11.32 -1.81 28.87
C GLN A 748 10.36 -1.42 27.74
N LEU A 749 10.85 -1.27 26.50
CA LEU A 749 10.03 -0.99 25.33
C LEU A 749 9.22 -2.22 24.90
N GLU A 750 9.76 -3.42 25.01
CA GLU A 750 9.04 -4.69 24.80
C GLU A 750 7.88 -4.83 25.80
N ASP A 751 8.11 -4.52 27.08
CA ASP A 751 7.06 -4.44 28.12
C ASP A 751 6.01 -3.36 27.83
N GLU A 752 6.35 -2.27 27.12
CA GLU A 752 5.40 -1.23 26.69
C GLU A 752 4.60 -1.67 25.47
N ILE A 753 5.23 -2.27 24.46
CA ILE A 753 4.58 -2.85 23.29
C ILE A 753 3.60 -3.96 23.74
N GLY A 754 3.98 -4.80 24.70
CA GLY A 754 3.09 -5.80 25.30
C GLY A 754 1.87 -5.18 25.99
N ARG A 755 2.05 -4.10 26.76
CA ARG A 755 0.95 -3.34 27.38
C ARG A 755 0.03 -2.68 26.35
N TYR A 756 0.57 -2.09 25.27
CA TYR A 756 -0.25 -1.52 24.21
C TYR A 756 -1.02 -2.59 23.42
N SER A 757 -0.41 -3.75 23.17
CA SER A 757 -1.07 -4.90 22.52
C SER A 757 -2.25 -5.43 23.34
N GLN A 758 -2.07 -5.55 24.66
CA GLN A 758 -3.16 -5.92 25.58
C GLN A 758 -4.29 -4.88 25.58
N LEU A 759 -3.96 -3.59 25.59
CA LEU A 759 -4.95 -2.52 25.55
C LEU A 759 -5.72 -2.47 24.22
N LEU A 760 -5.05 -2.74 23.09
CA LEU A 760 -5.69 -2.88 21.79
C LEU A 760 -6.67 -4.06 21.79
N GLU A 761 -6.29 -5.20 22.34
CA GLU A 761 -7.18 -6.36 22.43
C GLU A 761 -8.40 -6.11 23.34
N GLU A 762 -8.22 -5.41 24.46
CA GLU A 762 -9.35 -4.91 25.24
C GLU A 762 -10.28 -3.99 24.43
N ARG A 763 -9.72 -3.14 23.53
CA ARG A 763 -10.53 -2.28 22.66
C ARG A 763 -11.26 -3.10 21.61
N ASN A 764 -10.61 -4.08 20.96
CA ASN A 764 -11.22 -4.97 19.98
C ASN A 764 -12.45 -5.67 20.57
N VAL A 765 -12.28 -6.29 21.74
CA VAL A 765 -13.34 -6.98 22.49
C VAL A 765 -14.46 -6.02 22.98
N LEU A 766 -14.20 -4.71 23.09
CA LEU A 766 -15.23 -3.69 23.34
C LEU A 766 -15.94 -3.25 22.05
N VAL A 767 -15.23 -3.18 20.93
CA VAL A 767 -15.80 -2.90 19.59
C VAL A 767 -16.76 -4.01 19.20
N GLU A 768 -16.37 -5.29 19.26
CA GLU A 768 -17.23 -6.45 18.98
C GLU A 768 -18.52 -6.44 19.81
N LYS A 769 -18.42 -6.07 21.10
CA LYS A 769 -19.59 -5.91 21.99
C LYS A 769 -20.49 -4.75 21.58
N SER A 770 -19.93 -3.66 21.07
CA SER A 770 -20.72 -2.55 20.53
C SER A 770 -21.38 -2.91 19.20
N GLU A 771 -20.67 -3.61 18.31
CA GLU A 771 -21.15 -4.04 17.00
C GLU A 771 -22.28 -5.07 17.11
N SER A 772 -22.13 -6.08 17.99
CA SER A 772 -23.20 -7.05 18.24
C SER A 772 -24.48 -6.39 18.81
N VAL A 773 -24.36 -5.36 19.64
CA VAL A 773 -25.51 -4.54 20.09
C VAL A 773 -26.10 -3.72 18.93
N ILE A 774 -25.27 -3.14 18.06
CA ILE A 774 -25.73 -2.40 16.87
C ILE A 774 -26.46 -3.35 15.90
N GLN A 775 -25.92 -4.54 15.65
CA GLN A 775 -26.56 -5.58 14.82
C GLN A 775 -27.89 -6.04 15.40
N GLN A 776 -27.96 -6.29 16.72
CA GLN A 776 -29.22 -6.60 17.39
C GLN A 776 -30.24 -5.47 17.21
N LYS A 777 -29.84 -4.20 17.40
CA LYS A 777 -30.74 -3.05 17.25
C LYS A 777 -31.16 -2.80 15.80
N GLY A 778 -30.29 -3.09 14.82
CA GLY A 778 -30.65 -3.12 13.41
C GLY A 778 -31.73 -4.16 13.13
N ALA A 779 -31.57 -5.39 13.62
CA ALA A 779 -32.57 -6.45 13.46
C ALA A 779 -33.89 -6.16 14.20
N GLU A 780 -33.85 -5.48 15.35
CA GLU A 780 -35.04 -4.98 16.03
C GLU A 780 -35.75 -3.87 15.22
N MET A 781 -35.00 -2.92 14.63
CA MET A 781 -35.60 -1.87 13.78
C MET A 781 -36.24 -2.45 12.52
N VAL A 782 -35.57 -3.37 11.81
CA VAL A 782 -36.14 -4.02 10.61
C VAL A 782 -37.48 -4.67 10.94
N ARG A 783 -37.56 -5.46 12.03
CA ARG A 783 -38.83 -6.06 12.49
C ARG A 783 -39.90 -5.02 12.83
N LEU A 784 -39.53 -3.88 13.41
CA LEU A 784 -40.48 -2.81 13.69
C LEU A 784 -40.98 -2.13 12.41
N THR A 785 -40.12 -1.98 11.39
CA THR A 785 -40.51 -1.49 10.05
C THR A 785 -41.43 -2.47 9.32
N GLU A 786 -41.13 -3.77 9.36
CA GLU A 786 -41.99 -4.84 8.80
C GLU A 786 -43.38 -4.84 9.45
N ASN A 787 -43.44 -4.74 10.79
CA ASN A 787 -44.71 -4.65 11.51
C ASN A 787 -45.47 -3.35 11.20
N LEU A 788 -44.77 -2.21 11.05
CA LEU A 788 -45.39 -0.93 10.71
C LEU A 788 -45.99 -0.97 9.30
N THR A 789 -45.24 -1.46 8.31
CA THR A 789 -45.72 -1.58 6.92
C THR A 789 -46.92 -2.53 6.82
N SER A 790 -46.91 -3.67 7.53
CA SER A 790 -48.08 -4.55 7.63
C SER A 790 -49.31 -3.85 8.23
N ALA A 791 -49.11 -3.03 9.28
CA ALA A 791 -50.20 -2.28 9.91
C ALA A 791 -50.71 -1.12 9.03
N GLU A 792 -49.84 -0.50 8.22
CA GLU A 792 -50.21 0.51 7.21
C GLU A 792 -50.99 -0.11 6.04
N GLU A 793 -50.64 -1.32 5.61
CA GLU A 793 -51.41 -2.09 4.62
C GLU A 793 -52.79 -2.49 5.15
N GLU A 794 -52.89 -3.02 6.38
CA GLU A 794 -54.17 -3.31 7.04
C GLU A 794 -55.04 -2.05 7.23
N LEU A 795 -54.43 -0.92 7.59
CA LEU A 795 -55.10 0.37 7.72
C LEU A 795 -55.59 0.88 6.35
N SER A 796 -54.79 0.72 5.28
CA SER A 796 -55.19 1.07 3.91
C SER A 796 -56.37 0.21 3.42
N ALA A 797 -56.33 -1.10 3.67
CA ALA A 797 -57.39 -2.03 3.32
C ALA A 797 -58.70 -1.74 4.08
N THR A 798 -58.62 -1.46 5.39
CA THR A 798 -59.81 -1.08 6.18
C THR A 798 -60.33 0.31 5.81
N GLN A 799 -59.49 1.26 5.41
CA GLN A 799 -59.91 2.55 4.85
C GLN A 799 -60.56 2.43 3.46
N ALA A 800 -60.14 1.45 2.64
CA ALA A 800 -60.82 1.11 1.38
C ALA A 800 -62.21 0.53 1.66
N ALA A 801 -62.33 -0.53 2.47
CA ALA A 801 -63.63 -1.10 2.84
C ALA A 801 -64.58 -0.05 3.48
N CYS A 802 -64.05 0.86 4.31
CA CYS A 802 -64.83 1.98 4.85
C CYS A 802 -65.27 3.01 3.81
N ARG A 803 -64.59 3.16 2.66
CA ARG A 803 -65.04 4.00 1.53
C ARG A 803 -66.12 3.27 0.74
N ASP A 804 -65.89 2.04 0.35
CA ASP A 804 -66.83 1.20 -0.41
C ASP A 804 -68.20 1.12 0.30
N LEU A 805 -68.20 0.93 1.63
CA LEU A 805 -69.41 0.93 2.45
C LEU A 805 -70.12 2.30 2.49
N ARG A 806 -69.39 3.42 2.46
CA ARG A 806 -70.01 4.75 2.37
C ARG A 806 -70.65 4.98 1.00
N GLU A 807 -69.95 4.64 -0.07
CA GLU A 807 -70.47 4.74 -1.44
C GLU A 807 -71.72 3.86 -1.64
N GLN A 808 -71.74 2.63 -1.08
CA GLN A 808 -72.93 1.78 -1.04
C GLN A 808 -74.10 2.41 -0.27
N MET A 809 -73.84 3.08 0.86
CA MET A 809 -74.89 3.77 1.63
C MET A 809 -75.42 5.01 0.89
N ASP A 810 -74.56 5.79 0.23
CA ASP A 810 -74.98 6.95 -0.56
C ASP A 810 -75.77 6.54 -1.81
N LEU A 811 -75.38 5.45 -2.49
CA LEU A 811 -76.16 4.84 -3.59
C LEU A 811 -77.52 4.35 -3.09
N ALA A 812 -77.57 3.57 -2.00
CA ALA A 812 -78.83 3.11 -1.42
C ALA A 812 -79.74 4.26 -0.96
N ALA A 813 -79.16 5.36 -0.46
CA ALA A 813 -79.89 6.58 -0.12
C ALA A 813 -80.41 7.31 -1.38
N ALA A 814 -79.66 7.33 -2.48
CA ALA A 814 -80.09 7.90 -3.75
C ALA A 814 -81.24 7.09 -4.40
N ASP A 815 -81.11 5.75 -4.43
CA ASP A 815 -82.17 4.86 -4.93
C ASP A 815 -83.43 4.95 -4.08
N ARG A 816 -83.30 5.03 -2.75
CA ARG A 816 -84.43 5.28 -1.86
C ARG A 816 -85.10 6.62 -2.17
N ARG A 817 -84.35 7.72 -2.31
CA ARG A 817 -84.91 9.03 -2.73
C ARG A 817 -85.61 8.94 -4.08
N SER A 818 -85.11 8.14 -5.02
CA SER A 818 -85.76 7.89 -6.31
C SER A 818 -87.11 7.19 -6.15
N CYS A 819 -87.20 6.19 -5.27
CA CYS A 819 -88.46 5.47 -4.96
C CYS A 819 -89.45 6.35 -4.18
N ASP A 820 -88.97 7.12 -3.20
CA ASP A 820 -89.77 8.07 -2.43
C ASP A 820 -90.35 9.17 -3.36
N MET A 821 -89.59 9.64 -4.36
CA MET A 821 -90.07 10.61 -5.37
C MET A 821 -91.07 10.00 -6.37
N LYS A 822 -90.87 8.75 -6.81
CA LYS A 822 -91.82 8.04 -7.69
C LYS A 822 -93.16 7.83 -6.98
N THR A 823 -93.13 7.29 -5.76
CA THR A 823 -94.35 7.06 -4.97
C THR A 823 -95.05 8.36 -4.59
N ALA A 824 -94.31 9.45 -4.33
CA ALA A 824 -94.91 10.78 -4.14
C ALA A 824 -95.63 11.27 -5.41
N ALA A 825 -95.04 11.11 -6.61
CA ALA A 825 -95.68 11.49 -7.87
C ALA A 825 -96.93 10.63 -8.18
N GLU A 826 -96.87 9.32 -7.92
CA GLU A 826 -98.03 8.41 -8.02
C GLU A 826 -99.17 8.83 -7.06
N ILE A 827 -98.84 9.20 -5.82
CA ILE A 827 -99.79 9.73 -4.84
C ILE A 827 -100.42 11.04 -5.33
N ASP A 828 -99.63 11.94 -5.91
CA ASP A 828 -100.09 13.22 -6.46
C ASP A 828 -101.08 13.01 -7.62
N ASP A 829 -100.80 12.09 -8.54
CA ASP A 829 -101.71 11.75 -9.65
C ASP A 829 -102.97 11.00 -9.17
N LEU A 830 -102.87 10.20 -8.10
CA LEU A 830 -104.05 9.65 -7.41
C LEU A 830 -104.90 10.74 -6.74
N TYR A 831 -104.29 11.79 -6.16
CA TYR A 831 -105.03 12.93 -5.63
C TYR A 831 -105.68 13.78 -6.74
N ARG A 832 -105.00 13.99 -7.87
CA ARG A 832 -105.54 14.70 -9.05
C ARG A 832 -106.73 13.95 -9.65
N THR A 833 -106.58 12.65 -9.88
CA THR A 833 -107.67 11.80 -10.42
C THR A 833 -108.85 11.70 -9.43
N LYS A 834 -108.59 11.56 -8.12
CA LYS A 834 -109.61 11.67 -7.08
C LYS A 834 -110.38 12.99 -7.17
N LYS A 835 -109.68 14.13 -7.23
CA LYS A 835 -110.31 15.46 -7.29
C LYS A 835 -111.18 15.62 -8.54
N ASN A 836 -110.70 15.18 -9.70
CA ASN A 836 -111.47 15.21 -10.95
C ASN A 836 -112.74 14.33 -10.87
N LEU A 837 -112.67 13.18 -10.19
CA LEU A 837 -113.83 12.31 -9.94
C LEU A 837 -114.81 12.90 -8.92
N GLU A 838 -114.33 13.60 -7.89
CA GLU A 838 -115.17 14.32 -6.93
C GLU A 838 -115.90 15.51 -7.60
N GLU A 839 -115.21 16.27 -8.44
CA GLU A 839 -115.80 17.36 -9.24
C GLU A 839 -116.85 16.80 -10.22
N ARG A 840 -116.55 15.72 -10.94
CA ARG A 840 -117.51 15.06 -11.84
C ARG A 840 -118.69 14.43 -11.11
N LEU A 841 -118.51 13.95 -9.88
CA LEU A 841 -119.61 13.47 -9.04
C LEU A 841 -120.52 14.62 -8.58
N ILE A 842 -119.95 15.78 -8.26
CA ILE A 842 -120.73 16.99 -7.93
C ILE A 842 -121.55 17.44 -9.15
N GLU A 843 -120.98 17.48 -10.35
CA GLU A 843 -121.70 17.75 -11.60
C GLU A 843 -122.88 16.77 -11.79
N LEU A 844 -122.63 15.46 -11.69
CA LEU A 844 -123.67 14.43 -11.85
C LEU A 844 -124.78 14.52 -10.78
N ILE A 845 -124.45 14.97 -9.56
CA ILE A 845 -125.45 15.24 -8.52
C ILE A 845 -126.30 16.47 -8.89
N GLN A 846 -125.69 17.53 -9.42
CA GLN A 846 -126.39 18.73 -9.87
C GLN A 846 -127.29 18.45 -11.07
N ASP A 847 -126.82 17.72 -12.07
CA ASP A 847 -127.59 17.25 -13.23
C ASP A 847 -128.79 16.41 -12.77
N LYS A 848 -128.56 15.43 -11.89
CA LYS A 848 -129.60 14.58 -11.32
C LYS A 848 -130.62 15.39 -10.51
N ASP A 849 -130.19 16.39 -9.74
CA ASP A 849 -131.09 17.30 -9.00
C ASP A 849 -131.86 18.25 -9.92
N ALA A 850 -131.28 18.66 -11.06
CA ALA A 850 -131.95 19.45 -12.09
C ALA A 850 -133.04 18.63 -12.79
N LEU A 851 -132.73 17.38 -13.17
CA LEU A 851 -133.69 16.43 -13.72
C LEU A 851 -134.81 16.09 -12.72
N PHE A 852 -134.50 15.94 -11.43
CA PHE A 852 -135.53 15.79 -10.38
C PHE A 852 -136.44 17.02 -10.30
N LYS A 853 -135.89 18.24 -10.35
CA LYS A 853 -136.66 19.50 -10.39
C LYS A 853 -137.46 19.66 -11.69
N GLN A 854 -137.06 18.99 -12.77
CA GLN A 854 -137.78 18.95 -14.04
C GLN A 854 -138.95 17.95 -13.99
N ASN A 855 -138.74 16.74 -13.46
CA ASN A 855 -139.83 15.79 -13.18
C ASN A 855 -140.90 16.38 -12.25
N LEU A 856 -140.48 17.06 -11.17
CA LEU A 856 -141.36 17.78 -10.23
C LEU A 856 -142.10 18.98 -10.86
N ARG A 857 -141.80 19.34 -12.11
CA ARG A 857 -142.55 20.34 -12.90
C ARG A 857 -143.43 19.72 -13.99
N SER A 858 -143.29 18.42 -14.25
CA SER A 858 -144.19 17.65 -15.13
C SER A 858 -145.23 16.81 -14.36
N GLU A 859 -145.02 16.58 -13.06
CA GLU A 859 -146.02 15.96 -12.17
C GLU A 859 -146.96 17.02 -11.58
N GLU A 860 -148.03 17.37 -12.30
CA GLU A 860 -149.17 18.07 -11.69
C GLU A 860 -149.94 17.12 -10.74
N PRO A 861 -150.31 17.55 -9.51
CA PRO A 861 -150.82 16.64 -8.49
C PRO A 861 -152.29 16.28 -8.69
N ASN A 862 -152.57 15.02 -9.03
CA ASN A 862 -153.92 14.46 -9.07
C ASN A 862 -153.99 13.05 -8.44
N ASP A 863 -153.88 12.99 -7.11
CA ASP A 863 -154.11 11.76 -6.33
C ASP A 863 -155.44 11.86 -5.55
N ARG A 864 -156.50 11.33 -6.17
CA ARG A 864 -157.49 10.55 -5.41
C ARG A 864 -157.10 9.08 -5.52
N ASP A 865 -156.56 8.51 -4.45
CA ASP A 865 -157.15 7.31 -3.80
C ASP A 865 -156.29 6.76 -2.64
N GLY A 866 -156.94 6.14 -1.65
CA GLY A 866 -156.36 5.03 -0.88
C GLY A 866 -155.27 5.30 0.19
N THR A 867 -155.45 6.25 1.11
CA THR A 867 -154.45 6.55 2.17
C THR A 867 -154.29 5.50 3.29
N HIS A 868 -155.06 4.40 3.31
CA HIS A 868 -155.09 3.41 4.40
C HIS A 868 -155.05 1.95 3.90
N CYS A 869 -154.38 1.07 4.64
CA CYS A 869 -154.31 -0.36 4.34
C CYS A 869 -155.58 -1.10 4.80
N LEU A 870 -156.32 -1.70 3.86
CA LEU A 870 -157.60 -2.39 4.13
C LEU A 870 -157.51 -3.55 5.14
N GLY A 871 -156.32 -4.14 5.34
CA GLY A 871 -156.12 -5.26 6.27
C GLY A 871 -155.77 -4.87 7.72
N CYS A 872 -155.41 -3.62 7.99
CA CYS A 872 -155.01 -3.18 9.34
C CYS A 872 -155.41 -1.73 9.70
N GLN A 873 -156.04 -1.00 8.77
CA GLN A 873 -156.41 0.43 8.86
C GLN A 873 -155.25 1.41 9.16
N GLY A 874 -154.00 0.95 9.14
CA GLY A 874 -152.82 1.82 9.22
C GLY A 874 -152.69 2.71 7.97
N GLN A 875 -152.29 3.96 8.18
CA GLN A 875 -152.01 4.91 7.09
C GLN A 875 -150.71 4.56 6.37
N PHE A 876 -150.67 4.76 5.06
CA PHE A 876 -149.42 4.67 4.28
C PHE A 876 -148.61 5.96 4.46
N SER A 877 -147.35 5.85 4.85
CA SER A 877 -146.43 6.99 4.89
C SER A 877 -145.68 7.14 3.57
N TRP A 878 -145.44 8.39 3.15
CA TRP A 878 -144.73 8.79 1.92
C TRP A 878 -143.48 7.94 1.60
N TRP A 879 -142.69 7.62 2.63
CA TRP A 879 -141.41 6.92 2.52
C TRP A 879 -141.53 5.40 2.31
N LEU A 880 -142.73 4.83 2.42
CA LEU A 880 -142.99 3.39 2.34
C LEU A 880 -144.15 3.08 1.39
N ARG A 881 -143.88 3.10 0.07
CA ARG A 881 -144.81 2.66 -1.00
C ARG A 881 -145.22 1.16 -0.92
N ARG A 882 -144.80 0.44 0.13
CA ARG A 882 -145.33 -0.87 0.55
C ARG A 882 -145.37 -0.94 2.08
N HIS A 883 -146.56 -1.08 2.67
CA HIS A 883 -146.71 -1.43 4.09
C HIS A 883 -146.33 -2.91 4.29
N PRO A 884 -145.36 -3.25 5.16
CA PRO A 884 -144.86 -4.62 5.31
C PRO A 884 -145.81 -5.54 6.12
N CYS A 885 -146.92 -5.96 5.50
CA CYS A 885 -147.66 -7.13 5.96
C CYS A 885 -146.85 -8.40 5.61
N ARG A 886 -146.47 -9.20 6.61
CA ARG A 886 -145.27 -10.07 6.55
C ARG A 886 -145.61 -11.56 6.60
N TRP A 887 -145.40 -12.28 5.50
CA TRP A 887 -145.56 -13.75 5.39
C TRP A 887 -144.53 -14.37 4.43
N VAL A 888 -143.86 -15.46 4.86
CA VAL A 888 -142.97 -16.40 4.10
C VAL A 888 -141.69 -15.78 3.45
N ALA A 889 -140.44 -16.30 3.46
CA ALA A 889 -139.67 -17.40 4.08
C ALA A 889 -139.01 -18.43 3.10
N VAL A 890 -137.81 -18.95 3.49
CA VAL A 890 -137.12 -20.22 3.07
C VAL A 890 -136.03 -20.22 1.95
N SER A 891 -134.77 -20.48 2.36
CA SER A 891 -133.63 -21.24 1.72
C SER A 891 -132.81 -20.75 0.50
N GLY A 892 -131.49 -21.10 0.49
CA GLY A 892 -130.56 -21.08 -0.67
C GLY A 892 -129.05 -21.15 -0.30
N VAL A 893 -128.23 -22.01 -0.94
CA VAL A 893 -126.77 -22.32 -0.68
C VAL A 893 -126.04 -22.61 -2.04
N PRO A 894 -124.74 -23.01 -2.21
CA PRO A 894 -123.48 -22.98 -1.39
C PRO A 894 -122.14 -22.67 -2.19
N VAL A 895 -120.95 -22.95 -1.60
CA VAL A 895 -119.55 -23.16 -2.16
C VAL A 895 -118.80 -21.96 -2.83
N THR A 896 -117.48 -21.93 -3.16
CA THR A 896 -116.39 -22.96 -3.41
C THR A 896 -114.94 -22.49 -3.03
N ASN A 897 -113.85 -23.02 -3.66
CA ASN A 897 -112.39 -22.92 -3.33
C ASN A 897 -111.55 -23.37 -4.59
N PRO A 898 -110.17 -23.53 -4.66
CA PRO A 898 -109.00 -23.20 -3.81
C PRO A 898 -107.96 -22.31 -4.61
N PRO A 899 -106.58 -22.48 -4.80
CA PRO A 899 -105.53 -23.47 -4.44
C PRO A 899 -104.33 -22.92 -3.56
N ALA A 900 -103.03 -23.13 -3.92
CA ALA A 900 -101.83 -22.93 -3.05
C ALA A 900 -100.44 -22.83 -3.79
N GLN A 901 -99.31 -22.81 -3.02
CA GLN A 901 -97.84 -22.78 -3.35
C GLN A 901 -97.17 -21.36 -3.42
N GLY A 902 -95.85 -21.13 -3.21
CA GLY A 902 -94.66 -21.97 -2.84
C GLY A 902 -93.49 -21.86 -3.86
N PRO A 903 -92.17 -22.09 -3.55
CA PRO A 903 -91.48 -22.47 -2.28
C PRO A 903 -90.13 -21.71 -1.93
N VAL A 904 -89.51 -22.06 -0.79
CA VAL A 904 -88.07 -22.02 -0.37
C VAL A 904 -87.11 -20.93 -0.91
N SER A 905 -86.61 -20.10 0.02
CA SER A 905 -85.19 -20.07 0.47
C SER A 905 -85.11 -19.51 1.90
#